data_AF-A0A932GY99-F1
#
_entry.id   AF-A0A932GY99-F1
#
_cell.length_a   1.000
_cell.length_b   1.000
_cell.length_c   1.000
_cell.angle_alpha   90.00
_cell.angle_beta   90.00
_cell.angle_gamma   90.00
#
_symmetry.space_group_name_H-M   'P 1'
#
loop_
_entity.id
_entity.type
_entity.pdbx_description
1 polymer ?
#
loop_
_entity_poly.entity_id
_entity_poly.type
_entity_poly.pdbx_seq_one_letter_code
_entity_poly.pdbx_strand_id
1 'polypeptide(L)'
;MKTLPALLAAACALWGAQTGYWIVAAAAAVALEAPRFVTLRWNVEQAHFNRLSDFCSALIVAAGVYLYFTYGNPRALMLLFQWMPVLLLPLALAQAWGNLREVDIAAFVWTLRKSPAAERFALNLGYPYLAAWIVAAAAANVRGPGFFIGLIALVAWALWAARPRRYPLVLWVALLAATAGAGYGTQLGLHRVQAWMEEVIPEWISASGSRTDPYRSRTDLGAIGELKQDDAIVLRLRADEGVKTPLLLHRASYNSYFGRTWSARNAPLVARPPETGTRWALRRDAAPGARVTVFDYSPRGNPVLALPRGTVELRGLEALSLLRNGLGTVQAELPPGYFTYVAVVNPGAGIDDSPNQEDLRIPLGEQSLFGGIVERLGLSGLPPGEAAAAVKRYFADGFGYSLYQEKSFGSRSALADFLLRTRAGHCEYFATATVLLLRAAGVPARYATGFSAQEYSRLENAWIVRVRHAHAWAKAWVDGRWVDVDTTPSTWARIEGQQASAWWSAIADLWSWLRFRLSQLGAGGREEERTAAIAAGIALLVGLWFGWRLYRQRRLMVFGKRGEARQESRAQGADSELYLIERELAKAGLGRLTSETIMTWVARVKDRLPRGMDANALARVVRLHYRLRFDPAGLPAPERDELRSGARACLAQMRDS
;
A
#
# COMPACT_ATOMS: atom_id res chain seq x y z
N MET A 1 -18.48 -25.29 -6.20
CA MET A 1 -16.99 -25.34 -6.14
C MET A 1 -16.51 -26.80 -5.98
N LYS A 2 -15.37 -27.18 -6.59
CA LYS A 2 -14.79 -28.54 -6.44
C LYS A 2 -13.70 -28.50 -5.37
N THR A 3 -14.08 -28.65 -4.11
CA THR A 3 -13.15 -28.78 -2.98
C THR A 3 -13.51 -29.98 -2.13
N LEU A 4 -12.57 -30.48 -1.33
CA LEU A 4 -12.83 -31.55 -0.38
C LEU A 4 -13.88 -31.14 0.65
N PRO A 5 -14.74 -32.06 1.10
CA PRO A 5 -15.73 -31.79 2.15
C PRO A 5 -15.09 -31.15 3.37
N ALA A 6 -15.72 -30.09 3.88
CA ALA A 6 -15.31 -29.36 5.08
C ALA A 6 -13.92 -28.68 5.03
N LEU A 7 -13.16 -28.75 3.93
CA LEU A 7 -11.83 -28.14 3.85
C LEU A 7 -11.90 -26.60 3.93
N LEU A 8 -12.89 -25.98 3.26
CA LEU A 8 -13.10 -24.54 3.34
C LEU A 8 -13.60 -24.14 4.74
N ALA A 9 -14.49 -24.94 5.33
CA ALA A 9 -14.94 -24.72 6.71
C ALA A 9 -13.79 -24.79 7.72
N ALA A 10 -12.86 -25.74 7.57
CA ALA A 10 -11.67 -25.85 8.41
C ALA A 10 -10.75 -24.63 8.26
N ALA A 11 -10.62 -24.07 7.05
CA ALA A 11 -9.86 -22.85 6.82
C ALA A 11 -10.54 -21.60 7.44
N CYS A 12 -11.86 -21.49 7.34
CA CYS A 12 -12.63 -20.47 8.06
C CYS A 12 -12.42 -20.60 9.58
N ALA A 13 -12.45 -21.81 10.12
CA ALA A 13 -12.23 -22.06 11.54
C ALA A 13 -10.80 -21.69 11.99
N LEU A 14 -9.77 -22.00 11.17
CA LEU A 14 -8.40 -21.57 11.43
C LEU A 14 -8.31 -20.04 11.47
N TRP A 15 -8.95 -19.34 10.53
CA TRP A 15 -9.00 -17.88 10.53
C TRP A 15 -9.74 -17.34 11.76
N GLY A 16 -10.88 -17.94 12.15
CA GLY A 16 -11.59 -17.59 13.39
C GLY A 16 -10.72 -17.75 14.63
N ALA A 17 -9.92 -18.82 14.69
CA ALA A 17 -8.97 -19.07 15.77
C ALA A 17 -7.86 -18.03 15.87
N GLN A 18 -7.31 -17.60 14.72
CA GLN A 18 -6.24 -16.61 14.69
C GLN A 18 -6.74 -15.18 14.88
N THR A 19 -7.97 -14.87 14.48
CA THR A 19 -8.48 -13.49 14.51
C THR A 19 -9.42 -13.20 15.67
N GLY A 20 -10.00 -14.23 16.28
CA GLY A 20 -11.07 -14.11 17.29
C GLY A 20 -12.47 -13.94 16.70
N TYR A 21 -12.63 -13.80 15.38
CA TYR A 21 -13.94 -13.56 14.73
C TYR A 21 -14.72 -14.84 14.43
N TRP A 22 -15.03 -15.60 15.48
CA TRP A 22 -15.70 -16.91 15.36
C TRP A 22 -17.08 -16.88 14.69
N ILE A 23 -17.85 -15.81 14.93
CA ILE A 23 -19.20 -15.67 14.34
C ILE A 23 -19.10 -15.55 12.81
N VAL A 24 -18.20 -14.71 12.31
CA VAL A 24 -17.98 -14.51 10.87
C VAL A 24 -17.42 -15.79 10.25
N ALA A 25 -16.48 -16.44 10.92
CA ALA A 25 -15.91 -17.71 10.49
C ALA A 25 -16.98 -18.81 10.36
N ALA A 26 -17.83 -18.97 11.37
CA ALA A 26 -18.91 -19.97 11.38
C ALA A 26 -19.95 -19.68 10.29
N ALA A 27 -20.37 -18.42 10.14
CA ALA A 27 -21.31 -18.03 9.09
C ALA A 27 -20.75 -18.32 7.68
N ALA A 28 -19.50 -17.95 7.42
CA ALA A 28 -18.84 -18.22 6.15
C ALA A 28 -18.68 -19.73 5.90
N ALA A 29 -18.29 -20.51 6.92
CA ALA A 29 -18.15 -21.96 6.83
C ALA A 29 -19.48 -22.64 6.45
N VAL A 30 -20.56 -22.29 7.14
CA VAL A 30 -21.91 -22.82 6.85
C VAL A 30 -22.34 -22.44 5.44
N ALA A 31 -22.19 -21.17 5.05
CA ALA A 31 -22.62 -20.71 3.73
C ALA A 31 -21.86 -21.37 2.57
N LEU A 32 -20.58 -21.70 2.75
CA LEU A 32 -19.75 -22.35 1.72
C LEU A 32 -19.99 -23.86 1.61
N GLU A 33 -20.32 -24.54 2.71
CA GLU A 33 -20.53 -26.00 2.73
C GLU A 33 -22.01 -26.41 2.56
N ALA A 34 -22.96 -25.53 2.87
CA ALA A 34 -24.40 -25.77 2.71
C ALA A 34 -24.84 -26.28 1.32
N PRO A 35 -24.27 -25.83 0.17
CA PRO A 35 -24.60 -26.38 -1.13
C PRO A 35 -24.42 -27.91 -1.24
N ARG A 36 -23.59 -28.53 -0.41
CA ARG A 36 -23.41 -29.99 -0.43
C ARG A 36 -24.61 -30.75 0.13
N PHE A 37 -25.36 -30.13 1.04
CA PHE A 37 -26.48 -30.74 1.74
C PHE A 37 -27.83 -30.23 1.26
N VAL A 38 -27.85 -29.08 0.58
CA VAL A 38 -29.05 -28.42 0.07
C VAL A 38 -29.13 -28.54 -1.46
N THR A 39 -30.32 -28.81 -1.99
CA THR A 39 -30.58 -28.97 -3.44
C THR A 39 -30.75 -27.64 -4.19
N LEU A 40 -30.97 -26.53 -3.47
CA LEU A 40 -31.07 -25.18 -4.02
C LEU A 40 -29.80 -24.80 -4.80
N ARG A 41 -29.98 -24.32 -6.03
CA ARG A 41 -28.91 -23.81 -6.90
C ARG A 41 -29.32 -22.50 -7.54
N TRP A 42 -28.39 -21.57 -7.62
CA TRP A 42 -28.59 -20.29 -8.31
C TRP A 42 -28.24 -20.43 -9.79
N ASN A 43 -29.03 -19.80 -10.65
CA ASN A 43 -28.67 -19.67 -12.06
C ASN A 43 -27.82 -18.40 -12.23
N VAL A 44 -26.49 -18.57 -12.24
CA VAL A 44 -25.54 -17.46 -12.31
C VAL A 44 -24.94 -17.42 -13.71
N GLU A 45 -25.37 -16.46 -14.51
CA GLU A 45 -24.75 -16.19 -15.81
C GLU A 45 -23.37 -15.54 -15.66
N GLN A 46 -22.50 -15.72 -16.65
CA GLN A 46 -21.16 -15.11 -16.67
C GLN A 46 -21.22 -13.58 -16.54
N ALA A 47 -22.26 -12.93 -17.08
CA ALA A 47 -22.48 -11.49 -16.93
C ALA A 47 -22.73 -11.07 -15.48
N HIS A 48 -23.49 -11.87 -14.72
CA HIS A 48 -23.73 -11.63 -13.29
C HIS A 48 -22.45 -11.84 -12.49
N PHE A 49 -21.68 -12.88 -12.83
CA PHE A 49 -20.39 -13.15 -12.21
C PHE A 49 -19.39 -12.00 -12.40
N ASN A 50 -19.32 -11.42 -13.62
CA ASN A 50 -18.48 -10.26 -13.91
C ASN A 50 -18.86 -9.03 -13.06
N ARG A 51 -20.16 -8.78 -12.86
CA ARG A 51 -20.63 -7.68 -12.00
C ARG A 51 -20.25 -7.91 -10.53
N LEU A 52 -20.33 -9.15 -10.07
CA LEU A 52 -19.96 -9.51 -8.71
C LEU A 52 -18.47 -9.35 -8.45
N SER A 53 -17.64 -9.72 -9.44
CA SER A 53 -16.20 -9.45 -9.35
C SER A 53 -15.91 -7.95 -9.29
N ASP A 54 -16.59 -7.13 -10.09
CA ASP A 54 -16.40 -5.67 -10.02
C ASP A 54 -16.82 -5.10 -8.65
N PHE A 55 -17.90 -5.64 -8.07
CA PHE A 55 -18.37 -5.28 -6.73
C PHE A 55 -17.32 -5.63 -5.67
N CYS A 56 -16.79 -6.85 -5.68
CA CYS A 56 -15.72 -7.26 -4.76
C CYS A 56 -14.46 -6.41 -4.94
N SER A 57 -14.05 -6.09 -6.18
CA SER A 57 -12.92 -5.20 -6.42
C SER A 57 -13.15 -3.79 -5.85
N ALA A 58 -14.34 -3.22 -6.06
CA ALA A 58 -14.69 -1.91 -5.49
C ALA A 58 -14.73 -1.94 -3.95
N LEU A 59 -15.26 -3.03 -3.38
CA LEU A 59 -15.31 -3.24 -1.93
C LEU A 59 -13.92 -3.37 -1.32
N ILE A 60 -13.00 -4.08 -1.97
CA ILE A 60 -11.59 -4.19 -1.53
C ILE A 60 -10.90 -2.84 -1.58
N VAL A 61 -11.09 -2.05 -2.63
CA VAL A 61 -10.53 -0.69 -2.72
C VAL A 61 -11.12 0.20 -1.62
N ALA A 62 -12.44 0.18 -1.43
CA ALA A 62 -13.11 0.95 -0.39
C ALA A 62 -12.63 0.56 1.03
N ALA A 63 -12.50 -0.73 1.32
CA ALA A 63 -11.98 -1.24 2.58
C ALA A 63 -10.49 -0.92 2.76
N GLY A 64 -9.68 -1.02 1.70
CA GLY A 64 -8.26 -0.64 1.76
C GLY A 64 -8.09 0.84 2.07
N VAL A 65 -8.90 1.68 1.43
CA VAL A 65 -8.95 3.12 1.69
C VAL A 65 -9.39 3.40 3.13
N TYR A 66 -10.47 2.76 3.61
CA TYR A 66 -10.92 2.83 5.01
C TYR A 66 -9.77 2.53 5.98
N LEU A 67 -9.19 1.34 5.84
CA LEU A 67 -8.22 0.81 6.77
C LEU A 67 -6.95 1.66 6.75
N TYR A 68 -6.56 2.17 5.58
CA TYR A 68 -5.44 3.10 5.45
C TYR A 68 -5.69 4.41 6.20
N PHE A 69 -6.89 4.99 6.08
CA PHE A 69 -7.24 6.21 6.81
C PHE A 69 -7.39 6.00 8.31
N THR A 70 -7.90 4.84 8.74
CA THR A 70 -8.15 4.53 10.14
C THR A 70 -6.87 4.12 10.88
N TYR A 71 -6.04 3.27 10.27
CA TYR A 71 -4.93 2.58 10.95
C TYR A 71 -3.54 2.90 10.37
N GLY A 72 -3.44 3.52 9.19
CA GLY A 72 -2.17 3.81 8.52
C GLY A 72 -1.40 2.57 8.03
N ASN A 73 -0.35 2.78 7.23
CA ASN A 73 0.57 1.72 6.80
C ASN A 73 1.59 1.39 7.93
N PRO A 74 1.93 0.12 8.22
CA PRO A 74 1.54 -1.13 7.54
C PRO A 74 0.31 -1.84 8.09
N ARG A 75 -0.25 -1.36 9.19
CA ARG A 75 -1.37 -2.03 9.88
C ARG A 75 -2.61 -2.15 8.99
N ALA A 76 -2.91 -1.13 8.19
CA ALA A 76 -3.99 -1.14 7.22
C ALA A 76 -3.87 -2.27 6.19
N LEU A 77 -2.64 -2.51 5.70
CA LEU A 77 -2.37 -3.55 4.72
C LEU A 77 -2.58 -4.95 5.34
N MET A 78 -2.08 -5.16 6.56
CA MET A 78 -2.29 -6.40 7.30
C MET A 78 -3.78 -6.67 7.55
N LEU A 79 -4.53 -5.65 7.98
CA LEU A 79 -5.98 -5.76 8.17
C LEU A 79 -6.71 -6.02 6.85
N LEU A 80 -6.28 -5.42 5.74
CA LEU A 80 -6.87 -5.66 4.43
C LEU A 80 -6.68 -7.12 4.01
N PHE A 81 -5.47 -7.68 4.18
CA PHE A 81 -5.21 -9.10 3.94
C PHE A 81 -6.01 -10.01 4.87
N GLN A 82 -6.14 -9.64 6.15
CA GLN A 82 -6.92 -10.38 7.14
C GLN A 82 -8.41 -10.45 6.78
N TRP A 83 -8.99 -9.40 6.19
CA TRP A 83 -10.40 -9.37 5.79
C TRP A 83 -10.66 -9.78 4.34
N MET A 84 -9.62 -9.95 3.52
CA MET A 84 -9.72 -10.27 2.10
C MET A 84 -10.67 -11.44 1.76
N PRO A 85 -10.68 -12.58 2.48
CA PRO A 85 -11.59 -13.68 2.17
C PRO A 85 -13.06 -13.26 2.35
N VAL A 86 -13.36 -12.49 3.39
CA VAL A 86 -14.72 -11.99 3.64
C VAL A 86 -15.16 -11.01 2.55
N LEU A 87 -14.25 -10.15 2.08
CA LEU A 87 -14.53 -9.22 0.97
C LEU A 87 -14.76 -9.96 -0.36
N LEU A 88 -14.14 -11.13 -0.54
CA LEU A 88 -14.31 -12.02 -1.69
C LEU A 88 -15.45 -13.05 -1.51
N LEU A 89 -16.08 -13.12 -0.34
CA LEU A 89 -17.12 -14.11 -0.03
C LEU A 89 -18.30 -14.10 -1.00
N PRO A 90 -18.83 -12.95 -1.48
CA PRO A 90 -19.92 -12.97 -2.45
C PRO A 90 -19.56 -13.75 -3.72
N LEU A 91 -18.34 -13.54 -4.23
CA LEU A 91 -17.82 -14.22 -5.41
C LEU A 91 -17.67 -15.73 -5.20
N ALA A 92 -17.16 -16.13 -4.04
CA ALA A 92 -17.05 -17.54 -3.67
C ALA A 92 -18.42 -18.21 -3.56
N LEU A 93 -19.40 -17.54 -2.93
CA LEU A 93 -20.77 -18.05 -2.81
C LEU A 93 -21.45 -18.19 -4.16
N ALA A 94 -21.24 -17.25 -5.09
CA ALA A 94 -21.79 -17.36 -6.44
C ALA A 94 -21.30 -18.60 -7.19
N GLN A 95 -20.05 -19.06 -6.98
CA GLN A 95 -19.57 -20.33 -7.55
C GLN A 95 -19.92 -21.56 -6.69
N ALA A 96 -20.14 -21.39 -5.38
CA ALA A 96 -20.53 -22.48 -4.49
C ALA A 96 -21.98 -22.90 -4.72
N TRP A 97 -22.89 -21.93 -4.83
CA TRP A 97 -24.32 -22.11 -5.03
C TRP A 97 -24.75 -22.06 -6.50
N GLY A 98 -23.94 -21.48 -7.37
CA GLY A 98 -24.23 -21.34 -8.79
C GLY A 98 -24.05 -22.62 -9.62
N ASN A 99 -24.53 -22.56 -10.86
CA ASN A 99 -24.34 -23.60 -11.88
C ASN A 99 -22.97 -23.57 -12.57
N LEU A 100 -22.18 -22.49 -12.40
CA LEU A 100 -20.84 -22.35 -12.98
C LEU A 100 -19.83 -23.26 -12.28
N ARG A 101 -19.33 -24.27 -12.99
CA ARG A 101 -18.27 -25.15 -12.48
C ARG A 101 -16.89 -24.49 -12.49
N GLU A 102 -16.65 -23.67 -13.50
CA GLU A 102 -15.39 -22.95 -13.73
C GLU A 102 -15.73 -21.53 -14.17
N VAL A 103 -14.82 -20.60 -13.88
CA VAL A 103 -15.00 -19.17 -14.12
C VAL A 103 -13.86 -18.69 -15.01
N ASP A 104 -14.20 -17.98 -16.07
CA ASP A 104 -13.22 -17.32 -16.94
C ASP A 104 -12.40 -16.28 -16.17
N ILE A 105 -11.07 -16.33 -16.27
CA ILE A 105 -10.16 -15.37 -15.61
C ILE A 105 -10.43 -13.92 -16.02
N ALA A 106 -11.01 -13.69 -17.19
CA ALA A 106 -11.48 -12.36 -17.62
C ALA A 106 -12.48 -11.76 -16.63
N ALA A 107 -13.18 -12.57 -15.84
CA ALA A 107 -14.01 -12.07 -14.76
C ALA A 107 -13.25 -11.22 -13.74
N PHE A 108 -11.94 -11.39 -13.57
CA PHE A 108 -11.14 -10.66 -12.57
C PHE A 108 -10.37 -9.47 -13.12
N VAL A 109 -10.18 -9.42 -14.44
CA VAL A 109 -9.34 -8.40 -15.08
C VAL A 109 -10.14 -7.69 -16.17
N TRP A 110 -10.49 -6.43 -15.89
CA TRP A 110 -11.34 -5.64 -16.78
C TRP A 110 -10.79 -5.49 -18.21
N THR A 111 -9.46 -5.40 -18.36
CA THR A 111 -8.80 -5.30 -19.67
C THR A 111 -8.93 -6.59 -20.49
N LEU A 112 -8.91 -7.76 -19.84
CA LEU A 112 -9.07 -9.06 -20.49
C LEU A 112 -10.50 -9.29 -20.98
N ARG A 113 -11.52 -8.70 -20.34
CA ARG A 113 -12.92 -8.79 -20.79
C ARG A 113 -13.17 -8.20 -22.18
N LYS A 114 -12.31 -7.25 -22.61
CA LYS A 114 -12.46 -6.53 -23.87
C LYS A 114 -11.69 -7.15 -25.04
N SER A 115 -10.81 -8.12 -24.79
CA SER A 115 -10.03 -8.76 -25.84
C SER A 115 -10.75 -10.02 -26.36
N PRO A 116 -11.15 -10.07 -27.64
CA PRO A 116 -11.83 -11.22 -28.21
C PRO A 116 -10.90 -12.41 -28.53
N ALA A 117 -9.57 -12.23 -28.46
CA ALA A 117 -8.59 -13.17 -29.00
C ALA A 117 -7.68 -13.90 -27.97
N ALA A 118 -7.87 -13.70 -26.66
CA ALA A 118 -7.07 -14.42 -25.67
C ALA A 118 -7.66 -15.82 -25.43
N GLU A 119 -6.83 -16.86 -25.43
CA GLU A 119 -7.23 -18.19 -24.91
C GLU A 119 -7.74 -18.02 -23.47
N ARG A 120 -9.02 -18.27 -23.28
CA ARG A 120 -9.70 -18.04 -21.99
C ARG A 120 -9.48 -19.24 -21.09
N PHE A 121 -8.62 -19.08 -20.10
CA PHE A 121 -8.44 -20.06 -19.04
C PHE A 121 -9.60 -20.01 -18.05
N ALA A 122 -10.27 -21.15 -17.86
CA ALA A 122 -11.32 -21.31 -16.87
C ALA A 122 -10.72 -21.86 -15.55
N LEU A 123 -11.05 -21.21 -14.44
CA LEU A 123 -10.49 -21.51 -13.11
C LEU A 123 -11.59 -21.95 -12.14
N ASN A 124 -11.29 -22.93 -11.28
CA ASN A 124 -12.09 -23.21 -10.10
C ASN A 124 -11.59 -22.36 -8.92
N LEU A 125 -12.44 -21.53 -8.31
CA LEU A 125 -12.02 -20.66 -7.20
C LEU A 125 -11.86 -21.40 -5.88
N GLY A 126 -12.16 -22.70 -5.82
CA GLY A 126 -12.02 -23.56 -4.64
C GLY A 126 -10.72 -23.37 -3.88
N TYR A 127 -9.61 -23.73 -4.53
CA TYR A 127 -8.27 -23.67 -3.93
C TYR A 127 -7.69 -22.25 -3.84
N PRO A 128 -7.89 -21.35 -4.82
CA PRO A 128 -7.52 -19.93 -4.67
C PRO A 128 -8.18 -19.27 -3.46
N TYR A 129 -9.46 -19.56 -3.20
CA TYR A 129 -10.17 -19.02 -2.06
C TYR A 129 -9.73 -19.66 -0.73
N LEU A 130 -9.38 -20.95 -0.72
CA LEU A 130 -8.72 -21.60 0.41
C LEU A 130 -7.39 -20.90 0.76
N ALA A 131 -6.57 -20.60 -0.24
CA ALA A 131 -5.32 -19.88 -0.05
C ALA A 131 -5.55 -18.48 0.53
N ALA A 132 -6.61 -17.77 0.10
CA ALA A 132 -6.99 -16.48 0.67
C ALA A 132 -7.27 -16.60 2.18
N TRP A 133 -8.01 -17.62 2.63
CA TRP A 133 -8.26 -17.84 4.07
C TRP A 133 -6.98 -18.12 4.87
N ILE A 134 -6.04 -18.89 4.31
CA ILE A 134 -4.75 -19.18 4.95
C ILE A 134 -3.90 -17.90 5.08
N VAL A 135 -3.78 -17.12 4.00
CA VAL A 135 -3.05 -15.83 4.01
C VAL A 135 -3.69 -14.88 5.01
N ALA A 136 -5.02 -14.82 5.06
CA ALA A 136 -5.74 -13.98 6.00
C ALA A 136 -5.53 -14.42 7.46
N ALA A 137 -5.47 -15.72 7.73
CA ALA A 137 -5.18 -16.24 9.06
C ALA A 137 -3.72 -15.94 9.47
N ALA A 138 -2.78 -15.97 8.53
CA ALA A 138 -1.40 -15.57 8.75
C ALA A 138 -1.29 -14.06 9.06
N ALA A 139 -2.06 -13.23 8.35
CA ALA A 139 -2.08 -11.78 8.52
C ALA A 139 -2.57 -11.32 9.90
N ALA A 140 -3.29 -12.18 10.64
CA ALA A 140 -3.67 -11.93 12.03
C ALA A 140 -2.45 -11.82 12.98
N ASN A 141 -1.30 -12.37 12.58
CA ASN A 141 -0.01 -12.25 13.24
C ASN A 141 -0.01 -12.57 14.76
N VAL A 142 -0.81 -13.56 15.17
CA VAL A 142 -0.82 -14.04 16.54
C VAL A 142 0.45 -14.85 16.80
N ARG A 143 1.21 -14.45 17.82
CA ARG A 143 2.47 -15.11 18.20
C ARG A 143 2.18 -16.41 18.94
N GLY A 144 2.34 -17.54 18.26
CA GLY A 144 2.22 -18.86 18.85
C GLY A 144 2.32 -19.99 17.83
N PRO A 145 2.43 -21.27 18.28
CA PRO A 145 2.52 -22.41 17.37
C PRO A 145 1.19 -22.75 16.67
N GLY A 146 0.07 -22.20 17.15
CA GLY A 146 -1.27 -22.57 16.71
C GLY A 146 -1.53 -22.40 15.21
N PHE A 147 -1.05 -21.31 14.60
CA PHE A 147 -1.19 -21.10 13.16
C PHE A 147 -0.47 -22.19 12.36
N PHE A 148 0.78 -22.49 12.73
CA PHE A 148 1.60 -23.46 12.02
C PHE A 148 1.05 -24.89 12.14
N ILE A 149 0.57 -25.28 13.33
CA ILE A 149 -0.12 -26.55 13.55
C ILE A 149 -1.39 -26.63 12.69
N GLY A 150 -2.20 -25.57 12.68
CA GLY A 150 -3.41 -25.50 11.86
C GLY A 150 -3.13 -25.56 10.36
N LEU A 151 -2.07 -24.91 9.90
CA LEU A 151 -1.61 -24.96 8.51
C LEU A 151 -1.18 -26.38 8.11
N ILE A 152 -0.40 -27.06 8.96
CA ILE A 152 -0.01 -28.47 8.73
C ILE A 152 -1.27 -29.34 8.65
N ALA A 153 -2.23 -29.18 9.56
CA ALA A 153 -3.46 -29.96 9.55
C ALA A 153 -4.28 -29.74 8.27
N LEU A 154 -4.42 -28.49 7.81
CA LEU A 154 -5.12 -28.16 6.56
C LEU A 154 -4.42 -28.73 5.33
N VAL A 155 -3.10 -28.59 5.25
CA VAL A 155 -2.29 -29.13 4.15
C VAL A 155 -2.34 -30.66 4.16
N ALA A 156 -2.24 -31.28 5.33
CA ALA A 156 -2.37 -32.73 5.49
C ALA A 156 -3.74 -33.23 5.01
N TRP A 157 -4.82 -32.52 5.36
CA TRP A 157 -6.18 -32.84 4.90
C TRP A 157 -6.29 -32.69 3.37
N ALA A 158 -5.79 -31.60 2.80
CA ALA A 158 -5.80 -31.38 1.36
C ALA A 158 -5.01 -32.47 0.60
N LEU A 159 -3.82 -32.82 1.08
CA LEU A 159 -2.96 -33.84 0.48
C LEU A 159 -3.47 -35.27 0.70
N TRP A 160 -4.23 -35.52 1.78
CA TRP A 160 -4.82 -36.82 2.05
C TRP A 160 -5.69 -37.31 0.90
N ALA A 161 -6.47 -36.41 0.28
CA ALA A 161 -7.31 -36.78 -0.85
C ALA A 161 -6.53 -37.02 -2.16
N ALA A 162 -5.35 -36.42 -2.29
CA ALA A 162 -4.45 -36.66 -3.42
C ALA A 162 -3.48 -37.85 -3.17
N ARG A 163 -3.59 -38.52 -2.01
CA ARG A 163 -2.68 -39.59 -1.60
C ARG A 163 -2.77 -40.79 -2.56
N PRO A 164 -1.66 -41.20 -3.22
CA PRO A 164 -1.65 -42.41 -4.01
C PRO A 164 -1.80 -43.65 -3.12
N ARG A 165 -2.77 -44.51 -3.42
CA ARG A 165 -3.00 -45.75 -2.65
C ARG A 165 -1.86 -46.78 -2.77
N ARG A 166 -0.93 -46.58 -3.72
CA ARG A 166 0.20 -47.48 -3.99
C ARG A 166 1.31 -47.44 -2.94
N TYR A 167 1.42 -46.35 -2.18
CA TYR A 167 2.47 -46.19 -1.16
C TYR A 167 1.95 -46.47 0.25
N PRO A 168 2.79 -46.95 1.18
CA PRO A 168 2.39 -47.22 2.56
C PRO A 168 2.06 -45.93 3.33
N LEU A 169 1.18 -46.03 4.33
CA LEU A 169 0.75 -44.88 5.14
C LEU A 169 1.93 -44.27 5.91
N VAL A 170 2.81 -45.12 6.43
CA VAL A 170 3.98 -44.71 7.22
C VAL A 170 4.90 -43.79 6.41
N LEU A 171 5.16 -44.11 5.15
CA LEU A 171 6.01 -43.28 4.28
C LEU A 171 5.38 -41.90 4.04
N TRP A 172 4.07 -41.83 3.84
CA TRP A 172 3.37 -40.56 3.66
C TRP A 172 3.43 -39.68 4.93
N VAL A 173 3.20 -40.28 6.10
CA VAL A 173 3.30 -39.58 7.39
C VAL A 173 4.73 -39.12 7.66
N ALA A 174 5.73 -39.95 7.36
CA ALA A 174 7.14 -39.60 7.52
C ALA A 174 7.56 -38.42 6.62
N LEU A 175 7.14 -38.42 5.35
CA LEU A 175 7.40 -37.30 4.43
C LEU A 175 6.70 -36.01 4.85
N LEU A 176 5.45 -36.11 5.33
CA LEU A 176 4.71 -34.96 5.86
C LEU A 176 5.40 -34.38 7.11
N ALA A 177 5.84 -35.24 8.03
CA ALA A 177 6.56 -34.83 9.23
C ALA A 177 7.92 -34.19 8.90
N ALA A 178 8.68 -34.76 7.96
CA ALA A 178 9.95 -34.18 7.49
C ALA A 178 9.75 -32.79 6.86
N THR A 179 8.71 -32.65 6.02
CA THR A 179 8.37 -31.37 5.37
C THR A 179 7.92 -30.33 6.40
N ALA A 180 7.09 -30.73 7.38
CA ALA A 180 6.66 -29.88 8.48
C ALA A 180 7.85 -29.41 9.34
N GLY A 181 8.78 -30.31 9.65
CA GLY A 181 10.00 -29.98 10.40
C GLY A 181 10.91 -29.00 9.65
N ALA A 182 11.16 -29.23 8.37
CA ALA A 182 11.93 -28.32 7.52
C ALA A 182 11.26 -26.94 7.39
N GLY A 183 9.93 -26.91 7.23
CA GLY A 183 9.14 -25.69 7.20
C GLY A 183 9.23 -24.89 8.50
N TYR A 184 9.14 -25.57 9.65
CA TYR A 184 9.26 -24.94 10.96
C TYR A 184 10.67 -24.39 11.20
N GLY A 185 11.70 -25.16 10.85
CA GLY A 185 13.09 -24.71 10.93
C GLY A 185 13.35 -23.48 10.06
N THR A 186 12.79 -23.44 8.85
CA THR A 186 12.86 -22.28 7.95
C THR A 186 12.16 -21.06 8.54
N GLN A 187 10.97 -21.24 9.13
CA GLN A 187 10.23 -20.17 9.80
C GLN A 187 11.01 -19.58 10.98
N LEU A 188 11.62 -20.44 11.81
CA LEU A 188 12.49 -19.98 12.90
C LEU A 188 13.71 -19.22 12.38
N GLY A 189 14.32 -19.69 11.29
CA GLY A 189 15.42 -18.99 10.61
C GLY A 189 15.02 -17.61 10.11
N LEU A 190 13.92 -17.51 9.37
CA LEU A 190 13.35 -16.24 8.89
C LEU A 190 13.03 -15.28 10.04
N HIS A 191 12.46 -15.79 11.14
CA HIS A 191 12.18 -14.96 12.31
C HIS A 191 13.46 -14.42 12.96
N ARG A 192 14.53 -15.24 13.03
CA ARG A 192 15.84 -14.78 13.54
C ARG A 192 16.46 -13.74 12.61
N VAL A 193 16.37 -13.92 11.29
CA VAL A 193 16.84 -12.95 10.29
C VAL A 193 16.05 -11.65 10.39
N GLN A 194 14.73 -11.72 10.48
CA GLN A 194 13.88 -10.54 10.65
C GLN A 194 14.24 -9.78 11.93
N ALA A 195 14.36 -10.47 13.07
CA ALA A 195 14.73 -9.85 14.33
C ALA A 195 16.13 -9.19 14.25
N TRP A 196 17.08 -9.86 13.60
CA TRP A 196 18.41 -9.31 13.33
C TRP A 196 18.35 -8.08 12.42
N MET A 197 17.54 -8.09 11.36
CA MET A 197 17.36 -6.93 10.48
C MET A 197 16.73 -5.74 11.22
N GLU A 198 15.72 -5.99 12.06
CA GLU A 198 15.07 -4.98 12.90
C GLU A 198 16.03 -4.35 13.93
N GLU A 199 17.04 -5.10 14.37
CA GLU A 199 18.07 -4.64 15.31
C GLU A 199 19.25 -3.93 14.60
N VAL A 200 19.64 -4.40 13.41
CA VAL A 200 20.83 -3.94 12.67
C VAL A 200 20.54 -2.77 11.74
N ILE A 201 19.30 -2.61 11.27
CA ILE A 201 18.91 -1.57 10.30
C ILE A 201 17.87 -0.61 10.91
N PRO A 202 18.24 0.23 11.91
CA PRO A 202 17.36 1.26 12.45
C PRO A 202 16.86 2.25 11.39
N GLU A 203 17.68 2.57 10.38
CA GLU A 203 17.42 3.59 9.34
C GLU A 203 16.12 3.34 8.54
N TRP A 204 15.76 2.07 8.27
CA TRP A 204 14.58 1.73 7.46
C TRP A 204 13.25 1.93 8.22
N ILE A 205 13.28 1.86 9.55
CA ILE A 205 12.08 2.02 10.41
C ILE A 205 12.07 3.41 11.06
N SER A 206 13.23 4.04 11.29
CA SER A 206 13.33 5.42 11.77
C SER A 206 12.99 6.47 10.71
N ALA A 207 12.88 6.07 9.43
CA ALA A 207 12.27 6.89 8.38
C ALA A 207 10.81 7.26 8.70
N SER A 208 10.08 6.46 9.49
CA SER A 208 8.94 6.99 10.23
C SER A 208 9.49 7.81 11.40
N GLY A 209 9.56 9.14 11.27
CA GLY A 209 10.15 10.10 12.21
C GLY A 209 9.57 10.15 13.64
N SER A 210 9.10 9.02 14.18
CA SER A 210 8.48 8.83 15.48
C SER A 210 9.43 8.34 16.57
N ARG A 211 10.64 7.82 16.26
CA ARG A 211 11.50 7.18 17.26
C ARG A 211 12.80 7.94 17.49
N THR A 212 12.72 9.06 18.20
CA THR A 212 13.90 9.66 18.85
C THR A 212 14.12 8.93 20.17
N ASP A 213 15.28 8.31 20.34
CA ASP A 213 15.68 7.70 21.62
C ASP A 213 16.33 8.77 22.50
N PRO A 214 15.81 9.01 23.73
CA PRO A 214 16.31 10.08 24.60
C PRO A 214 17.73 9.86 25.13
N TYR A 215 18.26 8.63 25.03
CA TYR A 215 19.58 8.26 25.56
C TYR A 215 20.63 8.05 24.49
N ARG A 216 20.23 7.72 23.26
CA ARG A 216 21.17 7.36 22.19
C ARG A 216 20.73 7.84 20.81
N SER A 217 21.65 8.42 20.06
CA SER A 217 21.51 8.70 18.62
C SER A 217 22.67 8.05 17.87
N ARG A 218 22.37 7.29 16.82
CA ARG A 218 23.37 6.79 15.88
C ARG A 218 23.41 7.73 14.68
N THR A 219 24.60 8.04 14.22
CA THR A 219 24.84 8.91 13.06
C THR A 219 25.21 8.12 11.83
N ASP A 220 24.88 8.68 10.68
CA ASP A 220 25.13 8.18 9.33
C ASP A 220 26.52 8.61 8.84
N LEU A 221 27.42 9.02 9.75
CA LEU A 221 28.81 9.38 9.46
C LEU A 221 29.55 8.20 8.81
N GLY A 222 29.84 8.31 7.52
CA GLY A 222 30.47 7.25 6.71
C GLY A 222 29.48 6.23 6.13
N ALA A 223 28.17 6.50 6.15
CA ALA A 223 27.21 5.80 5.29
C ALA A 223 27.40 6.20 3.82
N ILE A 224 27.08 5.28 2.90
CA ILE A 224 27.28 5.42 1.44
C ILE A 224 25.91 5.37 0.76
N GLY A 225 25.66 6.26 -0.21
CA GLY A 225 24.40 6.33 -0.97
C GLY A 225 23.59 7.61 -0.71
N GLU A 226 22.35 7.64 -1.21
CA GLU A 226 21.41 8.75 -0.98
C GLU A 226 20.73 8.62 0.39
N LEU A 227 20.87 9.64 1.23
CA LEU A 227 20.27 9.70 2.57
C LEU A 227 19.14 10.75 2.59
N LYS A 228 18.08 10.49 3.35
CA LYS A 228 16.93 11.41 3.64
C LYS A 228 16.07 11.85 2.43
N GLN A 229 15.18 10.97 1.95
CA GLN A 229 14.24 11.29 0.86
C GLN A 229 12.75 11.11 1.23
N ASP A 230 12.41 10.92 2.51
CA ASP A 230 11.00 10.70 2.88
C ASP A 230 10.23 12.03 3.03
N ASP A 231 9.20 12.16 2.19
CA ASP A 231 8.31 13.32 2.11
C ASP A 231 7.14 13.25 3.12
N ALA A 232 7.05 12.21 3.94
CA ALA A 232 5.98 12.07 4.92
C ALA A 232 5.96 13.22 5.94
N ILE A 233 4.78 13.83 6.13
CA ILE A 233 4.55 14.87 7.13
C ILE A 233 4.48 14.24 8.52
N VAL A 234 5.39 14.66 9.40
CA VAL A 234 5.50 14.17 10.79
C VAL A 234 4.91 15.16 11.79
N LEU A 235 5.12 16.47 11.58
CA LEU A 235 4.62 17.52 12.49
C LEU A 235 3.94 18.63 11.71
N ARG A 236 2.99 19.30 12.36
CA ARG A 236 2.46 20.60 11.91
C ARG A 236 2.61 21.62 13.02
N LEU A 237 2.89 22.86 12.65
CA LEU A 237 3.09 23.94 13.62
C LEU A 237 2.28 25.15 13.24
N ARG A 238 1.68 25.80 14.23
CA ARG A 238 1.14 27.16 14.11
C ARG A 238 1.89 28.04 15.10
N ALA A 239 2.56 29.06 14.60
CA ALA A 239 3.34 29.99 15.41
C ALA A 239 2.70 31.38 15.35
N ASP A 240 2.75 32.13 16.46
CA ASP A 240 2.34 33.54 16.50
C ASP A 240 3.25 34.40 15.57
N GLU A 241 2.75 35.55 15.11
CA GLU A 241 3.38 36.41 14.07
C GLU A 241 4.81 36.93 14.41
N GLY A 242 5.31 36.74 15.63
CA GLY A 242 6.64 37.14 16.08
C GLY A 242 7.72 36.05 16.07
N VAL A 243 7.41 34.81 15.70
CA VAL A 243 8.38 33.70 15.73
C VAL A 243 9.24 33.69 14.47
N LYS A 244 10.56 33.93 14.65
CA LYS A 244 11.54 33.90 13.54
C LYS A 244 11.70 32.49 12.97
N THR A 245 11.81 32.41 11.64
CA THR A 245 12.07 31.19 10.88
C THR A 245 13.50 31.20 10.31
N PRO A 246 14.16 30.04 10.11
CA PRO A 246 13.70 28.67 10.36
C PRO A 246 13.52 28.36 11.85
N LEU A 247 12.49 27.59 12.19
CA LEU A 247 12.23 27.19 13.57
C LEU A 247 12.88 25.84 13.86
N LEU A 248 13.95 25.83 14.66
CA LEU A 248 14.56 24.60 15.16
C LEU A 248 13.71 24.03 16.30
N LEU A 249 13.22 22.82 16.10
CA LEU A 249 12.48 22.03 17.07
C LEU A 249 13.41 20.98 17.66
N HIS A 250 13.86 21.21 18.88
CA HIS A 250 14.68 20.30 19.67
C HIS A 250 13.87 19.08 20.11
N ARG A 251 14.39 17.87 19.91
CA ARG A 251 13.87 16.65 20.54
C ARG A 251 14.81 16.13 21.61
N ALA A 252 16.08 15.94 21.27
CA ALA A 252 17.05 15.35 22.19
C ALA A 252 18.45 15.93 22.01
N SER A 253 19.20 16.01 23.11
CA SER A 253 20.63 16.36 23.11
C SER A 253 21.47 15.25 23.72
N TYR A 254 22.72 15.17 23.31
CA TYR A 254 23.68 14.15 23.71
C TYR A 254 25.04 14.78 23.98
N ASN A 255 25.76 14.28 24.98
CA ASN A 255 27.02 14.84 25.46
C ASN A 255 28.23 13.91 25.29
N SER A 256 28.04 12.63 24.94
CA SER A 256 29.16 11.70 24.79
C SER A 256 29.16 11.06 23.40
N TYR A 257 30.26 11.24 22.67
CA TYR A 257 30.47 10.70 21.32
C TYR A 257 31.46 9.55 21.35
N PHE A 258 31.13 8.44 20.69
CA PHE A 258 32.06 7.34 20.49
C PHE A 258 31.75 6.58 19.19
N GLY A 259 32.76 6.43 18.33
CA GLY A 259 32.62 5.79 17.02
C GLY A 259 31.68 6.56 16.10
N ARG A 260 30.41 6.15 16.05
CA ARG A 260 29.33 6.80 15.28
C ARG A 260 28.09 7.08 16.11
N THR A 261 28.20 6.94 17.43
CA THR A 261 27.08 7.04 18.36
C THR A 261 27.27 8.25 19.26
N TRP A 262 26.22 9.06 19.38
CA TRP A 262 26.02 10.04 20.43
C TRP A 262 25.16 9.44 21.54
N SER A 263 25.52 9.70 22.79
CA SER A 263 24.80 9.20 23.97
C SER A 263 24.65 10.29 25.04
N ALA A 264 23.54 10.22 25.77
CA ALA A 264 23.27 11.08 26.92
C ALA A 264 23.79 10.40 28.19
N ARG A 265 25.01 10.77 28.61
CA ARG A 265 25.63 10.29 29.85
C ARG A 265 25.30 11.22 31.01
N ASN A 266 25.09 10.63 32.19
CA ASN A 266 24.77 11.34 33.43
C ASN A 266 23.56 12.28 33.30
N ALA A 267 22.57 11.87 32.50
CA ALA A 267 21.38 12.65 32.21
C ALA A 267 20.11 11.77 32.29
N PRO A 268 19.75 11.28 33.49
CA PRO A 268 18.54 10.47 33.67
C PRO A 268 17.29 11.29 33.35
N LEU A 269 16.27 10.62 32.80
CA LEU A 269 14.94 11.19 32.69
C LEU A 269 14.26 11.19 34.06
N VAL A 270 13.88 12.37 34.54
CA VAL A 270 13.23 12.57 35.83
C VAL A 270 11.81 13.06 35.60
N ALA A 271 10.85 12.42 36.25
CA ALA A 271 9.45 12.80 36.18
C ALA A 271 9.20 14.17 36.82
N ARG A 272 8.38 14.98 36.15
CA ARG A 272 7.87 16.26 36.62
C ARG A 272 6.35 16.16 36.69
N PRO A 273 5.71 16.37 37.85
CA PRO A 273 4.26 16.38 37.95
C PRO A 273 3.68 17.61 37.23
N PRO A 274 2.44 17.55 36.73
CA PRO A 274 1.76 18.70 36.14
C PRO A 274 1.54 19.79 37.19
N GLU A 275 1.50 21.06 36.77
CA GLU A 275 1.12 22.16 37.68
C GLU A 275 -0.38 22.24 37.87
N THR A 276 -1.15 22.16 36.78
CA THR A 276 -2.62 22.14 36.79
C THR A 276 -3.15 21.44 35.55
N GLY A 277 -3.81 20.29 35.70
CA GLY A 277 -4.47 19.56 34.60
C GLY A 277 -3.55 19.31 33.41
N THR A 278 -3.65 20.16 32.37
CA THR A 278 -2.90 20.08 31.10
C THR A 278 -1.77 21.10 30.97
N ARG A 279 -1.41 21.78 32.06
CA ARG A 279 -0.34 22.78 32.13
C ARG A 279 0.92 22.21 32.79
N TRP A 280 2.06 22.33 32.10
CA TRP A 280 3.35 21.82 32.52
C TRP A 280 4.40 22.94 32.47
N ALA A 281 4.88 23.39 33.63
CA ALA A 281 6.02 24.30 33.66
C ALA A 281 7.33 23.53 33.53
N LEU A 282 8.09 23.83 32.49
CA LEU A 282 9.45 23.32 32.32
C LEU A 282 10.46 24.20 33.07
N ARG A 283 10.13 25.50 33.21
CA ARG A 283 10.89 26.50 33.96
C ARG A 283 9.94 27.53 34.58
N ARG A 284 9.98 27.70 35.91
CA ARG A 284 9.01 28.49 36.68
C ARG A 284 9.34 29.98 36.77
N ASP A 285 10.61 30.33 36.65
CA ASP A 285 11.19 31.67 36.82
C ASP A 285 11.19 32.51 35.53
N ALA A 286 10.54 32.03 34.46
CA ALA A 286 10.52 32.72 33.17
C ALA A 286 9.15 33.33 32.84
N ALA A 287 9.16 34.59 32.39
CA ALA A 287 7.97 35.20 31.84
C ALA A 287 7.51 34.46 30.56
N PRO A 288 6.19 34.26 30.36
CA PRO A 288 5.66 33.66 29.14
C PRO A 288 5.92 34.57 27.93
N GLY A 289 6.22 33.97 26.78
CA GLY A 289 6.47 34.67 25.52
C GLY A 289 5.58 34.15 24.38
N ALA A 290 6.14 34.08 23.17
CA ALA A 290 5.41 33.67 21.96
C ALA A 290 4.89 32.22 22.05
N ARG A 291 3.79 31.92 21.37
CA ARG A 291 3.22 30.56 21.37
C ARG A 291 3.47 29.85 20.05
N VAL A 292 3.78 28.55 20.18
CA VAL A 292 3.88 27.62 19.06
C VAL A 292 3.00 26.42 19.38
N THR A 293 1.91 26.26 18.62
CA THR A 293 1.07 25.07 18.68
C THR A 293 1.68 23.98 17.83
N VAL A 294 1.95 22.82 18.41
CA VAL A 294 2.53 21.66 17.74
C VAL A 294 1.49 20.55 17.67
N PHE A 295 1.30 20.00 16.48
CA PHE A 295 0.51 18.81 16.22
C PHE A 295 1.46 17.67 15.85
N ASP A 296 1.46 16.62 16.65
CA ASP A 296 2.37 15.47 16.53
C ASP A 296 1.58 14.15 16.61
N TYR A 297 2.23 13.05 16.23
CA TYR A 297 1.67 11.70 16.22
C TYR A 297 2.66 10.69 16.80
N SER A 298 2.21 9.92 17.79
CA SER A 298 3.00 8.82 18.34
C SER A 298 2.30 7.47 18.10
N PRO A 299 2.83 6.58 17.25
CA PRO A 299 2.24 5.27 16.98
C PRO A 299 2.39 4.26 18.13
N ARG A 300 3.31 4.49 19.07
CA ARG A 300 3.59 3.58 20.21
C ARG A 300 3.37 4.22 21.58
N GLY A 301 2.98 5.50 21.62
CA GLY A 301 2.93 6.28 22.84
C GLY A 301 4.31 6.77 23.29
N ASN A 302 4.34 7.41 24.45
CA ASN A 302 5.55 7.93 25.11
C ASN A 302 6.53 8.75 24.23
N PRO A 303 6.06 9.74 23.43
CA PRO A 303 6.92 10.49 22.50
C PRO A 303 7.92 11.41 23.19
N VAL A 304 9.11 11.56 22.59
CA VAL A 304 10.01 12.69 22.86
C VAL A 304 9.47 13.92 22.11
N LEU A 305 9.13 14.98 22.84
CA LEU A 305 8.45 16.16 22.30
C LEU A 305 9.40 17.00 21.44
N ALA A 306 8.86 17.54 20.34
CA ALA A 306 9.55 18.49 19.48
C ALA A 306 9.32 19.92 19.99
N LEU A 307 10.30 20.50 20.68
CA LEU A 307 10.16 21.77 21.38
C LEU A 307 10.97 22.88 20.70
N PRO A 308 10.36 24.04 20.40
CA PRO A 308 11.12 25.23 20.03
C PRO A 308 12.14 25.58 21.12
N ARG A 309 13.30 26.11 20.70
CA ARG A 309 14.27 26.65 21.65
C ARG A 309 13.61 27.67 22.56
N GLY A 310 13.82 27.49 23.86
CA GLY A 310 13.32 28.40 24.88
C GLY A 310 11.92 28.11 25.36
N THR A 311 11.40 26.91 25.10
CA THR A 311 10.13 26.48 25.67
C THR A 311 10.23 26.43 27.19
N VAL A 312 9.41 27.23 27.88
CA VAL A 312 9.37 27.32 29.35
C VAL A 312 8.12 26.67 29.93
N GLU A 313 7.07 26.52 29.12
CA GLU A 313 5.78 26.00 29.54
C GLU A 313 5.10 25.26 28.38
N LEU A 314 4.37 24.19 28.71
CA LEU A 314 3.51 23.46 27.79
C LEU A 314 2.05 23.54 28.27
N ARG A 315 1.12 23.80 27.35
CA ARG A 315 -0.33 23.85 27.64
C ARG A 315 -1.11 22.89 26.75
N GLY A 316 -2.22 22.37 27.27
CA GLY A 316 -3.15 21.52 26.51
C GLY A 316 -2.62 20.11 26.25
N LEU A 317 -1.55 19.69 26.94
CA LEU A 317 -0.97 18.36 26.81
C LEU A 317 -1.58 17.42 27.86
N GLU A 318 -2.40 16.47 27.42
CA GLU A 318 -3.07 15.46 28.26
C GLU A 318 -2.16 14.25 28.55
N ALA A 319 -0.94 14.51 29.03
CA ALA A 319 0.01 13.47 29.40
C ALA A 319 -0.25 12.93 30.80
N LEU A 320 0.05 11.66 31.03
CA LEU A 320 0.02 11.06 32.37
C LEU A 320 1.16 11.62 33.23
N SER A 321 2.36 11.71 32.64
CA SER A 321 3.53 12.30 33.26
C SER A 321 4.45 12.92 32.19
N LEU A 322 5.37 13.77 32.63
CA LEU A 322 6.34 14.42 31.75
C LEU A 322 7.74 14.21 32.32
N LEU A 323 8.57 13.52 31.58
CA LEU A 323 9.95 13.17 31.92
C LEU A 323 10.90 14.18 31.27
N ARG A 324 11.86 14.71 32.03
CA ARG A 324 12.89 15.63 31.51
C ARG A 324 14.28 15.17 31.94
N ASN A 325 15.27 15.30 31.06
CA ASN A 325 16.68 15.15 31.43
C ASN A 325 17.43 16.50 31.47
N GLY A 326 18.61 16.51 32.07
CA GLY A 326 19.46 17.70 32.19
C GLY A 326 20.03 18.24 30.87
N LEU A 327 19.89 17.50 29.77
CA LEU A 327 20.33 17.92 28.43
C LEU A 327 19.19 18.58 27.61
N GLY A 328 18.07 18.88 28.27
CA GLY A 328 16.90 19.55 27.67
C GLY A 328 15.95 18.62 26.91
N THR A 329 16.13 17.30 26.98
CA THR A 329 15.21 16.33 26.36
C THR A 329 13.94 16.22 27.20
N VAL A 330 12.78 16.27 26.54
CA VAL A 330 11.47 16.17 27.20
C VAL A 330 10.67 15.04 26.56
N GLN A 331 10.23 14.08 27.36
CA GLN A 331 9.39 12.96 26.96
C GLN A 331 8.06 13.03 27.70
N ALA A 332 6.95 12.82 26.98
CA ALA A 332 5.62 12.80 27.57
C ALA A 332 5.09 11.38 27.59
N GLU A 333 4.52 10.93 28.70
CA GLU A 333 3.85 9.63 28.80
C GLU A 333 2.40 9.75 28.34
N LEU A 334 2.12 9.22 27.15
CA LEU A 334 0.85 9.36 26.43
C LEU A 334 0.50 8.05 25.72
N PRO A 335 -0.79 7.71 25.56
CA PRO A 335 -1.19 6.59 24.73
C PRO A 335 -0.82 6.81 23.25
N PRO A 336 -0.75 5.74 22.44
CA PRO A 336 -0.58 5.87 21.00
C PRO A 336 -1.68 6.73 20.37
N GLY A 337 -1.33 7.69 19.52
CA GLY A 337 -2.29 8.53 18.82
C GLY A 337 -1.77 9.91 18.41
N TYR A 338 -2.70 10.71 17.90
CA TYR A 338 -2.50 12.14 17.66
C TYR A 338 -2.59 12.90 18.97
N PHE A 339 -1.69 13.86 19.16
CA PHE A 339 -1.74 14.76 20.30
C PHE A 339 -1.32 16.16 19.88
N THR A 340 -1.75 17.14 20.67
CA THR A 340 -1.47 18.56 20.42
C THR A 340 -0.98 19.19 21.71
N TYR A 341 -0.08 20.15 21.60
CA TYR A 341 0.33 20.98 22.71
C TYR A 341 0.71 22.37 22.25
N VAL A 342 0.61 23.33 23.16
CA VAL A 342 1.08 24.70 22.94
C VAL A 342 2.35 24.89 23.74
N ALA A 343 3.46 25.10 23.04
CA ALA A 343 4.74 25.49 23.62
C ALA A 343 4.79 27.02 23.78
N VAL A 344 5.01 27.47 25.01
CA VAL A 344 5.24 28.89 25.32
C VAL A 344 6.74 29.13 25.35
N VAL A 345 7.21 30.02 24.49
CA VAL A 345 8.62 30.21 24.18
C VAL A 345 9.13 31.54 24.72
N ASN A 346 10.23 31.50 25.46
CA ASN A 346 11.02 32.65 25.86
C ASN A 346 12.48 32.44 25.38
N PRO A 347 12.97 33.20 24.39
CA PRO A 347 14.30 33.00 23.81
C PRO A 347 15.48 33.15 24.79
N GLY A 348 15.28 33.87 25.91
CA GLY A 348 16.28 34.04 26.96
C GLY A 348 16.32 32.90 27.98
N ALA A 349 15.44 31.91 27.83
CA ALA A 349 15.19 30.88 28.81
C ALA A 349 15.66 29.49 28.35
N GLY A 350 16.56 28.83 29.08
CA GLY A 350 16.95 27.44 28.81
C GLY A 350 16.36 26.48 29.83
N ILE A 351 16.03 25.26 29.40
CA ILE A 351 15.68 24.12 30.27
C ILE A 351 16.83 23.10 30.36
N ASP A 352 18.00 23.47 29.86
CA ASP A 352 19.19 22.66 29.93
C ASP A 352 19.94 22.99 31.23
N ASP A 353 20.49 21.97 31.89
CA ASP A 353 21.33 22.15 33.06
C ASP A 353 22.71 22.71 32.64
N SER A 354 23.43 23.28 33.60
CA SER A 354 24.79 23.78 33.40
C SER A 354 25.73 22.69 32.84
N PRO A 355 26.81 23.08 32.13
CA PRO A 355 27.73 22.11 31.56
C PRO A 355 28.41 21.23 32.59
N ASN A 356 28.75 20.01 32.18
CA ASN A 356 29.56 19.08 32.94
C ASN A 356 30.81 18.62 32.16
N GLN A 357 31.63 17.76 32.75
CA GLN A 357 32.88 17.30 32.10
C GLN A 357 32.64 16.55 30.78
N GLU A 358 31.52 15.85 30.60
CA GLU A 358 31.20 15.17 29.34
C GLU A 358 30.98 16.18 28.20
N ASP A 359 30.52 17.39 28.50
CA ASP A 359 30.30 18.45 27.52
C ASP A 359 31.62 19.02 26.94
N LEU A 360 32.77 18.67 27.51
CA LEU A 360 34.12 19.05 27.04
C LEU A 360 34.91 17.87 26.45
N ARG A 361 34.41 16.64 26.60
CA ARG A 361 35.19 15.43 26.29
C ARG A 361 35.30 15.19 24.78
N ILE A 362 36.50 14.84 24.33
CA ILE A 362 36.81 14.47 22.94
C ILE A 362 37.35 13.03 22.90
N PRO A 363 36.88 12.16 21.99
CA PRO A 363 37.42 10.81 21.85
C PRO A 363 38.91 10.82 21.51
N LEU A 364 39.69 9.91 22.11
CA LEU A 364 41.14 9.84 21.93
C LEU A 364 41.57 9.80 20.45
N GLY A 365 40.84 9.05 19.61
CA GLY A 365 41.15 8.94 18.18
C GLY A 365 40.93 10.22 17.37
N GLU A 366 40.19 11.19 17.91
CA GLU A 366 39.86 12.46 17.23
C GLU A 366 40.66 13.65 17.80
N GLN A 367 41.27 13.52 18.99
CA GLN A 367 41.95 14.64 19.67
C GLN A 367 43.05 15.30 18.83
N SER A 368 43.89 14.52 18.14
CA SER A 368 44.97 15.06 17.31
C SER A 368 44.45 15.86 16.12
N LEU A 369 43.39 15.38 15.45
CA LEU A 369 42.76 16.04 14.32
C LEU A 369 42.17 17.40 14.74
N PHE A 370 41.31 17.40 15.76
CA PHE A 370 40.61 18.60 16.18
C PHE A 370 41.54 19.60 16.87
N GLY A 371 42.54 19.13 17.62
CA GLY A 371 43.58 19.98 18.21
C GLY A 371 44.37 20.75 17.14
N GLY A 372 44.82 20.06 16.08
CA GLY A 372 45.54 20.71 14.99
C GLY A 372 44.70 21.72 14.19
N ILE A 373 43.39 21.51 14.07
CA ILE A 373 42.49 22.49 13.44
C ILE A 373 42.27 23.70 14.35
N VAL A 374 42.07 23.48 15.66
CA VAL A 374 41.92 24.55 16.66
C VAL A 374 43.16 25.44 16.72
N GLU A 375 44.35 24.87 16.69
CA GLU A 375 45.61 25.62 16.66
C GLU A 375 45.74 26.44 15.37
N ARG A 376 45.49 25.83 14.21
CA ARG A 376 45.53 26.52 12.91
C ARG A 376 44.55 27.69 12.81
N LEU A 377 43.37 27.54 13.41
CA LEU A 377 42.32 28.55 13.40
C LEU A 377 42.44 29.56 14.56
N GLY A 378 43.41 29.39 15.46
CA GLY A 378 43.61 30.25 16.62
C GLY A 378 42.41 30.27 17.57
N LEU A 379 41.72 29.12 17.75
CA LEU A 379 40.50 29.06 18.56
C LEU A 379 40.77 28.91 20.06
N SER A 380 41.99 28.50 20.43
CA SER A 380 42.38 28.29 21.83
C SER A 380 42.36 29.60 22.62
N GLY A 381 41.62 29.61 23.73
CA GLY A 381 41.56 30.77 24.63
C GLY A 381 40.63 31.89 24.19
N LEU A 382 39.94 31.75 23.06
CA LEU A 382 38.89 32.71 22.66
C LEU A 382 37.68 32.63 23.60
N PRO A 383 36.99 33.76 23.83
CA PRO A 383 35.67 33.74 24.47
C PRO A 383 34.71 32.79 23.73
N PRO A 384 33.82 32.06 24.42
CA PRO A 384 32.96 31.06 23.79
C PRO A 384 32.13 31.56 22.60
N GLY A 385 31.64 32.81 22.67
CA GLY A 385 30.90 33.44 21.57
C GLY A 385 31.76 33.69 20.33
N GLU A 386 33.00 34.12 20.52
CA GLU A 386 33.96 34.35 19.43
C GLU A 386 34.44 33.04 18.81
N ALA A 387 34.71 32.02 19.63
CA ALA A 387 35.03 30.68 19.17
C ALA A 387 33.89 30.10 18.32
N ALA A 388 32.63 30.22 18.75
CA ALA A 388 31.47 29.78 17.99
C ALA A 388 31.31 30.54 16.66
N ALA A 389 31.57 31.85 16.65
CA ALA A 389 31.55 32.65 15.42
C ALA A 389 32.68 32.26 14.46
N ALA A 390 33.88 31.98 14.96
CA ALA A 390 35.01 31.52 14.16
C ALA A 390 34.77 30.14 13.54
N VAL A 391 34.22 29.19 14.30
CA VAL A 391 33.82 27.87 13.77
C VAL A 391 32.72 28.01 12.71
N LYS A 392 31.74 28.88 12.89
CA LYS A 392 30.74 29.18 11.86
C LYS A 392 31.37 29.71 10.57
N ARG A 393 32.34 30.63 10.67
CA ARG A 393 33.07 31.15 9.49
C ARG A 393 33.89 30.06 8.80
N TYR A 394 34.53 29.17 9.55
CA TYR A 394 35.28 28.05 9.00
C TYR A 394 34.41 27.14 8.10
N PHE A 395 33.19 26.81 8.53
CA PHE A 395 32.27 26.03 7.71
C PHE A 395 31.56 26.84 6.61
N ALA A 396 31.50 28.16 6.72
CA ALA A 396 30.98 29.00 5.65
C ALA A 396 31.97 29.09 4.46
N ASP A 397 33.26 28.84 4.69
CA ASP A 397 34.32 28.95 3.70
C ASP A 397 34.71 27.58 3.11
N GLY A 398 34.22 27.28 1.91
CA GLY A 398 34.66 26.12 1.14
C GLY A 398 34.06 24.77 1.56
N PHE A 399 33.01 24.75 2.38
CA PHE A 399 32.22 23.54 2.67
C PHE A 399 30.86 23.56 1.95
N GLY A 400 30.44 22.39 1.45
CA GLY A 400 29.16 22.18 0.76
C GLY A 400 28.22 21.22 1.49
N TYR A 401 26.93 21.31 1.22
CA TYR A 401 25.95 20.32 1.67
C TYR A 401 25.79 19.22 0.62
N SER A 402 25.88 17.96 1.02
CA SER A 402 25.64 16.80 0.14
C SER A 402 24.91 15.69 0.88
N LEU A 403 23.87 15.14 0.23
CA LEU A 403 23.14 13.94 0.67
C LEU A 403 23.74 12.64 0.13
N TYR A 404 24.70 12.76 -0.80
CA TYR A 404 25.45 11.65 -1.36
C TYR A 404 26.87 11.68 -0.82
N GLN A 405 27.34 10.53 -0.32
CA GLN A 405 28.72 10.35 0.11
C GLN A 405 29.41 9.27 -0.71
N GLU A 406 30.59 9.63 -1.23
CA GLU A 406 31.49 8.70 -1.88
C GLU A 406 32.18 7.81 -0.83
N LYS A 407 32.64 6.62 -1.27
CA LYS A 407 33.38 5.71 -0.40
C LYS A 407 34.66 6.39 0.10
N SER A 408 34.85 6.45 1.42
CA SER A 408 36.08 6.99 1.99
C SER A 408 37.27 6.09 1.64
N PHE A 409 38.35 6.68 1.12
CA PHE A 409 39.59 5.98 0.78
C PHE A 409 40.61 6.12 1.93
N GLY A 410 40.99 4.99 2.56
CA GLY A 410 42.09 4.90 3.54
C GLY A 410 41.66 4.55 4.98
N SER A 411 42.60 4.63 5.92
CA SER A 411 42.42 4.32 7.36
C SER A 411 41.97 5.51 8.22
N ARG A 412 41.51 6.61 7.61
CA ARG A 412 41.09 7.84 8.30
C ARG A 412 39.64 7.75 8.79
N SER A 413 39.29 8.48 9.86
CA SER A 413 37.90 8.58 10.30
C SER A 413 37.05 9.34 9.27
N ALA A 414 35.74 9.08 9.23
CA ALA A 414 34.82 9.77 8.32
C ALA A 414 34.82 11.31 8.55
N LEU A 415 35.03 11.75 9.80
CA LEU A 415 35.17 13.16 10.14
C LEU A 415 36.46 13.76 9.61
N ALA A 416 37.59 13.04 9.69
CA ALA A 416 38.86 13.49 9.12
C ALA A 416 38.77 13.67 7.60
N ASP A 417 38.11 12.74 6.92
CA ASP A 417 37.91 12.81 5.47
C ASP A 417 37.02 14.01 5.08
N PHE A 418 35.93 14.22 5.83
CA PHE A 418 35.05 15.38 5.68
C PHE A 418 35.79 16.72 5.87
N LEU A 419 36.54 16.87 6.96
CA LEU A 419 37.18 18.14 7.31
C LEU A 419 38.38 18.47 6.42
N LEU A 420 39.11 17.47 5.96
CA LEU A 420 40.39 17.67 5.27
C LEU A 420 40.33 17.46 3.75
N ARG A 421 39.40 16.65 3.25
CA ARG A 421 39.33 16.28 1.83
C ARG A 421 38.01 16.65 1.18
N THR A 422 36.91 16.00 1.57
CA THR A 422 35.65 16.11 0.81
C THR A 422 35.00 17.48 0.98
N ARG A 423 35.09 18.06 2.19
CA ARG A 423 34.43 19.31 2.58
C ARG A 423 32.94 19.35 2.20
N ALA A 424 32.31 18.19 2.08
CA ALA A 424 30.90 18.05 1.73
C ALA A 424 30.25 16.93 2.54
N GLY A 425 29.06 17.20 3.08
CA GLY A 425 28.31 16.22 3.85
C GLY A 425 26.94 16.72 4.30
N HIS A 426 26.20 15.87 5.00
CA HIS A 426 24.89 16.20 5.56
C HIS A 426 25.00 16.78 6.98
N CYS A 427 23.88 17.21 7.55
CA CYS A 427 23.83 17.96 8.82
C CYS A 427 24.58 17.29 9.99
N GLU A 428 24.65 15.96 10.03
CA GLU A 428 25.32 15.24 11.12
C GLU A 428 26.85 15.39 11.11
N TYR A 429 27.46 15.52 9.93
CA TYR A 429 28.90 15.82 9.78
C TYR A 429 29.20 17.21 10.35
N PHE A 430 28.43 18.20 9.92
CA PHE A 430 28.57 19.58 10.39
C PHE A 430 28.34 19.67 11.89
N ALA A 431 27.24 19.12 12.41
CA ALA A 431 26.92 19.15 13.82
C ALA A 431 27.98 18.44 14.68
N THR A 432 28.40 17.23 14.28
CA THR A 432 29.42 16.47 15.03
C THR A 432 30.77 17.20 15.02
N ALA A 433 31.22 17.66 13.85
CA ALA A 433 32.49 18.37 13.74
C ALA A 433 32.48 19.70 14.51
N THR A 434 31.38 20.45 14.48
CA THR A 434 31.22 21.68 15.25
C THR A 434 31.29 21.44 16.75
N VAL A 435 30.60 20.40 17.26
CA VAL A 435 30.70 20.05 18.68
C VAL A 435 32.14 19.74 19.07
N LEU A 436 32.85 18.93 18.28
CA LEU A 436 34.22 18.53 18.60
C LEU A 436 35.24 19.67 18.46
N LEU A 437 35.06 20.58 17.48
CA LEU A 437 35.89 21.79 17.36
C LEU A 437 35.69 22.74 18.57
N LEU A 438 34.45 22.96 18.99
CA LEU A 438 34.15 23.79 20.15
C LEU A 438 34.73 23.19 21.44
N ARG A 439 34.59 21.88 21.63
CA ARG A 439 35.20 21.16 22.76
C ARG A 439 36.72 21.28 22.75
N ALA A 440 37.35 21.17 21.57
CA ALA A 440 38.80 21.32 21.43
C ALA A 440 39.26 22.75 21.72
N ALA A 441 38.41 23.74 21.47
CA ALA A 441 38.63 25.14 21.85
C ALA A 441 38.33 25.43 23.33
N GLY A 442 37.90 24.44 24.12
CA GLY A 442 37.56 24.60 25.53
C GLY A 442 36.13 25.10 25.80
N VAL A 443 35.27 25.14 24.78
CA VAL A 443 33.87 25.53 24.90
C VAL A 443 32.99 24.29 25.12
N PRO A 444 32.24 24.20 26.23
CA PRO A 444 31.32 23.09 26.43
C PRO A 444 30.26 23.05 25.32
N ALA A 445 30.10 21.89 24.67
CA ALA A 445 29.20 21.74 23.54
C ALA A 445 28.46 20.39 23.55
N ARG A 446 27.23 20.34 23.01
CA ARG A 446 26.36 19.16 22.94
C ARG A 446 25.87 18.94 21.51
N TYR A 447 25.68 17.69 21.12
CA TYR A 447 25.03 17.31 19.87
C TYR A 447 23.52 17.31 20.06
N ALA A 448 22.78 18.03 19.22
CA ALA A 448 21.33 18.14 19.29
C ALA A 448 20.66 17.61 18.02
N THR A 449 19.50 17.00 18.20
CA THR A 449 18.69 16.43 17.10
C THR A 449 17.24 16.86 17.23
N GLY A 450 16.58 16.96 16.08
CA GLY A 450 15.17 17.28 16.01
C GLY A 450 14.76 17.60 14.59
N PHE A 451 14.03 18.70 14.39
CA PHE A 451 13.56 19.12 13.08
C PHE A 451 13.80 20.60 12.84
N SER A 452 13.91 20.97 11.57
CA SER A 452 13.92 22.36 11.14
C SER A 452 12.66 22.67 10.33
N ALA A 453 11.78 23.48 10.90
CA ALA A 453 10.54 23.86 10.23
C ALA A 453 10.76 25.07 9.30
N GLN A 454 10.62 24.82 8.00
CA GLN A 454 10.87 25.78 6.92
C GLN A 454 9.81 25.79 5.84
N GLU A 455 9.00 24.73 5.75
CA GLU A 455 7.97 24.62 4.73
C GLU A 455 6.66 25.18 5.26
N TYR A 456 6.11 26.20 4.56
CA TYR A 456 4.82 26.77 4.89
C TYR A 456 3.75 26.27 3.93
N SER A 457 2.70 25.65 4.45
CA SER A 457 1.56 25.23 3.65
C SER A 457 0.48 26.31 3.64
N ARG A 458 0.28 26.91 2.46
CA ARG A 458 -0.82 27.85 2.22
C ARG A 458 -2.20 27.18 2.35
N LEU A 459 -2.29 25.88 2.04
CA LEU A 459 -3.53 25.11 2.17
C LEU A 459 -3.93 24.96 3.66
N GLU A 460 -2.95 24.71 4.53
CA GLU A 460 -3.20 24.41 5.95
C GLU A 460 -3.09 25.64 6.86
N ASN A 461 -2.57 26.76 6.34
CA ASN A 461 -2.16 27.94 7.11
C ASN A 461 -1.28 27.55 8.32
N ALA A 462 -0.30 26.68 8.07
CA ALA A 462 0.56 26.08 9.07
C ALA A 462 1.93 25.71 8.47
N TRP A 463 2.94 25.66 9.32
CA TRP A 463 4.25 25.10 8.97
C TRP A 463 4.16 23.58 8.97
N ILE A 464 4.70 22.96 7.92
CA ILE A 464 4.78 21.52 7.75
C ILE A 464 6.21 21.07 8.05
N VAL A 465 6.32 20.02 8.84
CA VAL A 465 7.59 19.32 9.08
C VAL A 465 7.49 17.91 8.53
N ARG A 466 8.45 17.54 7.70
CA ARG A 466 8.55 16.22 7.09
C ARG A 466 9.73 15.45 7.64
N VAL A 467 9.77 14.15 7.36
CA VAL A 467 10.91 13.30 7.74
C VAL A 467 12.22 13.86 7.19
N ARG A 468 12.25 14.30 5.92
CA ARG A 468 13.44 14.95 5.34
C ARG A 468 13.94 16.18 6.12
N HIS A 469 13.05 16.89 6.82
CA HIS A 469 13.41 18.05 7.65
C HIS A 469 14.07 17.66 8.99
N ALA A 470 14.32 16.38 9.24
CA ALA A 470 15.11 15.92 10.37
C ALA A 470 16.50 16.56 10.33
N HIS A 471 16.88 17.24 11.40
CA HIS A 471 18.07 18.08 11.44
C HIS A 471 18.90 17.83 12.69
N ALA A 472 20.20 18.04 12.56
CA ALA A 472 21.17 17.95 13.65
C ALA A 472 21.99 19.24 13.70
N TRP A 473 22.27 19.72 14.91
CA TRP A 473 23.07 20.93 15.15
C TRP A 473 23.87 20.82 16.45
N ALA A 474 24.79 21.76 16.68
CA ALA A 474 25.53 21.86 17.94
C ALA A 474 24.84 22.83 18.90
N LYS A 475 24.93 22.57 20.20
CA LYS A 475 24.62 23.55 21.26
C LYS A 475 25.92 23.91 21.96
N ALA A 476 26.20 25.18 22.18
CA ALA A 476 27.40 25.66 22.86
C ALA A 476 27.04 26.44 24.13
N TRP A 477 27.84 26.34 25.17
CA TRP A 477 27.69 27.14 26.37
C TRP A 477 28.38 28.49 26.19
N VAL A 478 27.58 29.56 26.09
CA VAL A 478 28.03 30.94 25.83
C VAL A 478 27.33 31.86 26.82
N ASP A 479 28.10 32.67 27.55
CA ASP A 479 27.59 33.67 28.50
C ASP A 479 26.55 33.13 29.50
N GLY A 480 26.82 31.95 30.08
CA GLY A 480 25.96 31.34 31.09
C GLY A 480 24.68 30.69 30.55
N ARG A 481 24.58 30.47 29.23
CA ARG A 481 23.43 29.81 28.61
C ARG A 481 23.82 28.93 27.43
N TRP A 482 22.95 27.96 27.13
CA TRP A 482 23.07 27.15 25.92
C TRP A 482 22.57 27.91 24.69
N VAL A 483 23.38 27.92 23.64
CA VAL A 483 23.10 28.57 22.36
C VAL A 483 23.22 27.58 21.22
N ASP A 484 22.20 27.53 20.35
CA ASP A 484 22.26 26.74 19.13
C ASP A 484 23.29 27.32 18.15
N VAL A 485 24.21 26.47 17.72
CA VAL A 485 25.28 26.72 16.75
C VAL A 485 25.05 25.76 15.59
N ASP A 486 24.26 26.20 14.62
CA ASP A 486 24.14 25.50 13.34
C ASP A 486 25.19 26.04 12.36
N THR A 487 25.99 25.13 11.81
CA THR A 487 27.05 25.39 10.83
C THR A 487 26.74 24.78 9.48
N THR A 488 25.53 24.23 9.30
CA THR A 488 25.09 23.62 8.04
C THR A 488 24.86 24.72 6.98
N PRO A 489 25.42 24.61 5.76
CA PRO A 489 25.28 25.64 4.73
C PRO A 489 23.83 25.87 4.31
N SER A 490 23.35 27.12 4.30
CA SER A 490 21.93 27.50 4.10
C SER A 490 21.27 26.97 2.81
N THR A 491 22.06 26.54 1.82
CA THR A 491 21.57 25.88 0.60
C THR A 491 20.91 24.52 0.85
N TRP A 492 21.13 23.91 2.02
CA TRP A 492 20.64 22.58 2.37
C TRP A 492 19.12 22.43 2.18
N ALA A 493 18.34 23.42 2.64
CA ALA A 493 16.88 23.37 2.61
C ALA A 493 16.31 23.34 1.18
N ARG A 494 17.01 24.00 0.25
CA ARG A 494 16.64 23.99 -1.18
C ARG A 494 16.98 22.65 -1.84
N ILE A 495 18.13 22.06 -1.49
CA ILE A 495 18.59 20.78 -2.06
C ILE A 495 17.63 19.64 -1.67
N GLU A 496 17.27 19.57 -0.39
CA GLU A 496 16.29 18.57 0.11
C GLU A 496 14.89 18.77 -0.48
N GLY A 497 14.49 20.02 -0.79
CA GLY A 497 13.19 20.32 -1.39
C GLY A 497 13.08 20.00 -2.89
N GLN A 498 14.20 19.95 -3.63
CA GLN A 498 14.21 19.75 -5.09
C GLN A 498 14.14 18.28 -5.52
N GLN A 499 14.45 17.31 -4.64
CA GLN A 499 14.43 15.87 -4.95
C GLN A 499 13.03 15.23 -4.82
N ALA A 500 12.02 15.97 -4.37
CA ALA A 500 10.66 15.45 -4.17
C ALA A 500 9.88 15.32 -5.50
N SER A 501 9.29 14.14 -5.75
CA SER A 501 8.40 13.92 -6.90
C SER A 501 7.08 14.72 -6.77
N ALA A 502 6.98 15.82 -7.53
CA ALA A 502 5.99 16.89 -7.34
C ALA A 502 4.50 16.49 -7.38
N TRP A 503 4.12 15.47 -8.14
CA TRP A 503 2.71 15.09 -8.29
C TRP A 503 2.25 14.08 -7.22
N TRP A 504 3.14 13.18 -6.78
CA TRP A 504 2.84 12.22 -5.72
C TRP A 504 2.80 12.89 -4.34
N SER A 505 3.70 13.85 -4.11
CA SER A 505 3.74 14.63 -2.86
C SER A 505 2.46 15.47 -2.70
N ALA A 506 1.94 16.10 -3.76
CA ALA A 506 0.69 16.87 -3.69
C ALA A 506 -0.52 16.02 -3.29
N ILE A 507 -0.61 14.78 -3.81
CA ILE A 507 -1.68 13.83 -3.43
C ILE A 507 -1.50 13.38 -1.97
N ALA A 508 -0.27 13.01 -1.58
CA ALA A 508 0.05 12.61 -0.21
C ALA A 508 -0.23 13.74 0.81
N ASP A 509 0.03 14.99 0.45
CA ASP A 509 -0.22 16.17 1.29
C ASP A 509 -1.70 16.43 1.48
N LEU A 510 -2.49 16.38 0.40
CA LEU A 510 -3.95 16.50 0.49
C LEU A 510 -4.54 15.41 1.39
N TRP A 511 -4.01 14.19 1.32
CA TRP A 511 -4.42 13.08 2.20
C TRP A 511 -3.98 13.27 3.64
N SER A 512 -2.76 13.76 3.87
CA SER A 512 -2.25 14.08 5.20
C SER A 512 -3.08 15.17 5.86
N TRP A 513 -3.46 16.21 5.09
CA TRP A 513 -4.37 17.27 5.53
C TRP A 513 -5.75 16.72 5.87
N LEU A 514 -6.36 15.90 5.00
CA LEU A 514 -7.68 15.33 5.25
C LEU A 514 -7.69 14.51 6.55
N ARG A 515 -6.68 13.66 6.74
CA ARG A 515 -6.51 12.86 7.95
C ARG A 515 -6.30 13.71 9.20
N PHE A 516 -5.53 14.79 9.10
CA PHE A 516 -5.33 15.77 10.18
C PHE A 516 -6.60 16.55 10.53
N ARG A 517 -7.45 16.87 9.54
CA ARG A 517 -8.75 17.50 9.78
C ARG A 517 -9.72 16.53 10.44
N LEU A 518 -9.74 15.27 9.99
CA LEU A 518 -10.53 14.21 10.62
C LEU A 518 -10.07 13.95 12.06
N SER A 519 -8.76 13.96 12.34
CA SER A 519 -8.26 13.79 13.71
C SER A 519 -8.65 14.95 14.64
N GLN A 520 -8.71 16.19 14.13
CA GLN A 520 -9.18 17.36 14.89
C GLN A 520 -10.68 17.34 15.15
N LEU A 521 -11.50 16.92 14.17
CA LEU A 521 -12.94 16.76 14.36
C LEU A 521 -13.29 15.69 15.40
N GLY A 522 -12.40 14.70 15.57
CA GLY A 522 -12.53 13.61 16.54
C GLY A 522 -11.83 13.82 17.88
N ALA A 523 -11.39 15.05 18.21
CA ALA A 523 -10.77 15.36 19.51
C ALA A 523 -11.79 15.51 20.66
N GLY A 524 -13.10 15.31 20.40
CA GLY A 524 -14.16 15.32 21.41
C GLY A 524 -15.19 14.18 21.32
N GLY A 525 -15.02 13.20 20.42
CA GLY A 525 -16.04 12.16 20.15
C GLY A 525 -15.57 10.74 20.48
N ARG A 526 -16.49 9.91 21.03
CA ARG A 526 -16.28 8.49 21.37
C ARG A 526 -15.91 7.69 20.11
N GLU A 527 -15.16 6.60 20.30
CA GLU A 527 -14.63 5.72 19.24
C GLU A 527 -15.69 5.22 18.23
N GLU A 528 -16.96 5.13 18.64
CA GLU A 528 -18.10 4.75 17.80
C GLU A 528 -18.46 5.81 16.74
N GLU A 529 -18.43 7.11 17.06
CA GLU A 529 -18.70 8.19 16.09
C GLU A 529 -17.61 8.28 15.01
N ARG A 530 -16.37 7.93 15.37
CA ARG A 530 -15.22 7.82 14.45
C ARG A 530 -15.46 6.74 13.39
N THR A 531 -15.98 5.59 13.78
CA THR A 531 -16.30 4.52 12.81
C THR A 531 -17.45 4.91 11.88
N ALA A 532 -18.45 5.63 12.39
CA ALA A 532 -19.60 6.10 11.62
C ALA A 532 -19.24 7.16 10.56
N ALA A 533 -18.40 8.14 10.91
CA ALA A 533 -17.99 9.19 9.97
C ALA A 533 -17.17 8.64 8.79
N ILE A 534 -16.26 7.69 9.06
CA ILE A 534 -15.44 7.08 8.02
C ILE A 534 -16.27 6.08 7.19
N ALA A 535 -17.20 5.33 7.82
CA ALA A 535 -18.16 4.50 7.11
C ALA A 535 -19.08 5.33 6.19
N ALA A 536 -19.52 6.51 6.62
CA ALA A 536 -20.31 7.45 5.82
C ALA A 536 -19.49 8.01 4.64
N GLY A 537 -18.22 8.35 4.85
CA GLY A 537 -17.32 8.79 3.78
C GLY A 537 -17.11 7.72 2.70
N ILE A 538 -17.03 6.45 3.10
CA ILE A 538 -16.94 5.33 2.15
C ILE A 538 -18.27 5.07 1.47
N ALA A 539 -19.37 5.10 2.20
CA ALA A 539 -20.70 4.98 1.62
C ALA A 539 -20.95 6.08 0.57
N LEU A 540 -20.43 7.30 0.81
CA LEU A 540 -20.45 8.39 -0.16
C LEU A 540 -19.58 8.09 -1.38
N LEU A 541 -18.34 7.62 -1.23
CA LEU A 541 -17.46 7.29 -2.35
C LEU A 541 -17.99 6.11 -3.18
N VAL A 542 -18.50 5.07 -2.51
CA VAL A 542 -19.17 3.93 -3.15
C VAL A 542 -20.45 4.41 -3.84
N GLY A 543 -21.23 5.28 -3.20
CA GLY A 543 -22.43 5.90 -3.76
C GLY A 543 -22.13 6.76 -4.99
N LEU A 544 -21.05 7.55 -4.97
CA LEU A 544 -20.57 8.35 -6.09
C LEU A 544 -20.06 7.48 -7.24
N TRP A 545 -19.34 6.40 -6.94
CA TRP A 545 -18.92 5.43 -7.95
C TRP A 545 -20.11 4.68 -8.56
N PHE A 546 -21.08 4.29 -7.74
CA PHE A 546 -22.33 3.65 -8.18
C PHE A 546 -23.16 4.62 -9.02
N GLY A 547 -23.27 5.88 -8.60
CA GLY A 547 -23.92 6.97 -9.34
C GLY A 547 -23.24 7.25 -10.68
N TRP A 548 -21.91 7.32 -10.72
CA TRP A 548 -21.14 7.46 -11.95
C TRP A 548 -21.30 6.24 -12.87
N ARG A 549 -21.37 5.03 -12.32
CA ARG A 549 -21.58 3.79 -13.07
C ARG A 549 -23.00 3.71 -13.64
N LEU A 550 -24.02 4.10 -12.89
CA LEU A 550 -25.40 4.23 -13.35
C LEU A 550 -25.54 5.34 -14.40
N TYR A 551 -24.85 6.45 -14.21
CA TYR A 551 -24.75 7.54 -15.19
C TYR A 551 -24.11 7.06 -16.50
N ARG A 552 -23.05 6.23 -16.43
CA ARG A 552 -22.44 5.59 -17.61
C ARG A 552 -23.36 4.56 -18.28
N GLN A 553 -24.23 3.90 -17.51
CA GLN A 553 -25.28 3.01 -18.03
C GLN A 553 -26.44 3.76 -18.72
N ARG A 554 -26.61 5.08 -18.50
CA ARG A 554 -27.61 5.88 -19.25
C ARG A 554 -27.33 6.01 -20.75
N ARG A 555 -26.18 5.54 -21.26
CA ARG A 555 -25.91 5.44 -22.71
C ARG A 555 -26.21 4.07 -23.34
N LEU A 556 -26.87 3.16 -22.62
CA LEU A 556 -27.34 1.87 -23.15
C LEU A 556 -28.78 1.55 -22.72
N MET A 557 -29.68 2.52 -22.86
CA MET A 557 -31.12 2.27 -22.90
C MET A 557 -31.67 2.69 -24.26
N VAL A 558 -31.45 1.84 -25.27
CA VAL A 558 -32.34 1.80 -26.43
C VAL A 558 -33.59 1.05 -25.97
N PHE A 559 -34.73 1.71 -26.03
CA PHE A 559 -36.03 1.12 -25.75
C PHE A 559 -36.28 -0.05 -26.71
N GLY A 560 -36.13 -1.27 -26.19
CA GLY A 560 -36.68 -2.45 -26.84
C GLY A 560 -38.20 -2.36 -26.82
N LYS A 561 -38.80 -2.05 -27.97
CA LYS A 561 -40.25 -2.20 -28.16
C LYS A 561 -40.61 -3.66 -27.91
N ARG A 562 -41.52 -3.81 -26.95
CA ARG A 562 -42.45 -4.91 -26.67
C ARG A 562 -42.60 -5.95 -27.79
N GLY A 563 -42.34 -7.19 -27.40
CA GLY A 563 -43.11 -8.36 -27.82
C GLY A 563 -43.25 -8.60 -29.32
N GLU A 564 -42.29 -9.33 -29.88
CA GLU A 564 -42.60 -10.24 -30.98
C GLU A 564 -41.77 -11.51 -30.82
N ALA A 565 -42.41 -12.61 -31.17
CA ALA A 565 -42.00 -13.96 -30.87
C ALA A 565 -40.58 -14.28 -31.32
N ARG A 566 -39.97 -15.22 -30.61
CA ARG A 566 -38.84 -16.03 -31.04
C ARG A 566 -39.17 -16.67 -32.39
N GLN A 567 -38.94 -15.94 -33.49
CA GLN A 567 -38.78 -16.53 -34.80
C GLN A 567 -37.36 -17.06 -34.83
N GLU A 568 -37.24 -18.38 -34.67
CA GLU A 568 -36.12 -19.10 -35.23
C GLU A 568 -35.84 -18.51 -36.61
N SER A 569 -34.61 -18.04 -36.81
CA SER A 569 -34.07 -17.82 -38.14
C SER A 569 -34.19 -19.16 -38.89
N ARG A 570 -35.29 -19.36 -39.61
CA ARG A 570 -35.30 -20.26 -40.76
C ARG A 570 -34.28 -19.64 -41.70
N ALA A 571 -33.11 -20.28 -41.80
CA ALA A 571 -32.08 -19.89 -42.75
C ALA A 571 -32.75 -19.57 -44.10
N GLN A 572 -32.52 -18.36 -44.63
CA GLN A 572 -33.10 -17.94 -45.92
C GLN A 572 -32.87 -19.04 -46.96
N GLY A 573 -33.94 -19.48 -47.64
CA GLY A 573 -33.90 -20.57 -48.62
C GLY A 573 -34.03 -22.00 -48.07
N ALA A 574 -34.27 -22.20 -46.76
CA ALA A 574 -34.63 -23.50 -46.20
C ALA A 574 -36.01 -24.03 -46.67
N ASP A 575 -36.85 -23.15 -47.19
CA ASP A 575 -38.18 -23.41 -47.76
C ASP A 575 -38.16 -23.62 -49.28
N SER A 576 -36.98 -23.76 -49.90
CA SER A 576 -36.89 -23.88 -51.35
C SER A 576 -37.45 -25.19 -51.88
N GLU A 577 -38.21 -25.09 -52.96
CA GLU A 577 -38.85 -26.20 -53.67
C GLU A 577 -37.83 -27.14 -54.34
N LEU A 578 -36.55 -26.74 -54.43
CA LEU A 578 -35.46 -27.61 -54.88
C LEU A 578 -35.31 -28.86 -54.01
N TYR A 579 -35.55 -28.76 -52.69
CA TYR A 579 -35.44 -29.92 -51.79
C TYR A 579 -36.51 -30.98 -52.07
N LEU A 580 -37.64 -30.60 -52.67
CA LEU A 580 -38.65 -31.56 -53.12
C LEU A 580 -38.11 -32.38 -54.31
N ILE A 581 -37.41 -31.72 -55.25
CA ILE A 581 -36.76 -32.39 -56.38
C ILE A 581 -35.64 -33.31 -55.88
N GLU A 582 -34.80 -32.84 -54.96
CA GLU A 582 -33.74 -33.66 -54.34
C GLU A 582 -34.32 -34.91 -53.67
N ARG A 583 -35.44 -34.77 -52.96
CA ARG A 583 -36.12 -35.90 -52.30
C ARG A 583 -36.70 -36.91 -53.28
N GLU A 584 -37.30 -36.46 -54.38
CA GLU A 584 -37.83 -37.37 -55.40
C GLU A 584 -36.71 -38.05 -56.20
N LEU A 585 -35.65 -37.33 -56.59
CA LEU A 585 -34.49 -37.94 -57.24
C LEU A 585 -33.74 -38.91 -56.32
N ALA A 586 -33.74 -38.66 -55.00
CA ALA A 586 -33.18 -39.60 -54.03
C ALA A 586 -33.94 -40.94 -54.01
N LYS A 587 -35.27 -40.95 -54.21
CA LYS A 587 -36.04 -42.20 -54.34
C LYS A 587 -35.65 -42.99 -55.59
N ALA A 588 -35.26 -42.31 -56.66
CA ALA A 588 -34.75 -42.91 -57.89
C ALA A 588 -33.24 -43.29 -57.83
N GLY A 589 -32.61 -43.22 -56.65
CA GLY A 589 -31.19 -43.54 -56.48
C GLY A 589 -30.22 -42.43 -56.95
N LEU A 590 -30.73 -41.26 -57.32
CA LEU A 590 -29.98 -40.11 -57.82
C LEU A 590 -29.83 -39.01 -56.75
N GLY A 591 -29.83 -39.39 -55.47
CA GLY A 591 -29.71 -38.46 -54.34
C GLY A 591 -28.32 -37.81 -54.24
N ARG A 592 -28.26 -36.63 -53.61
CA ARG A 592 -27.02 -35.91 -53.34
C ARG A 592 -26.22 -36.56 -52.21
N LEU A 593 -24.89 -36.63 -52.36
CA LEU A 593 -24.00 -37.14 -51.31
C LEU A 593 -23.78 -36.10 -50.20
N THR A 594 -23.40 -36.55 -48.99
CA THR A 594 -23.31 -35.69 -47.80
C THR A 594 -22.30 -34.54 -47.90
N SER A 595 -21.25 -34.69 -48.72
CA SER A 595 -20.22 -33.67 -48.97
C SER A 595 -20.30 -33.04 -50.37
N GLU A 596 -21.33 -33.35 -51.15
CA GLU A 596 -21.47 -32.87 -52.52
C GLU A 596 -22.28 -31.57 -52.58
N THR A 597 -21.77 -30.59 -53.33
CA THR A 597 -22.50 -29.33 -53.57
C THR A 597 -23.68 -29.56 -54.52
N ILE A 598 -24.71 -28.72 -54.45
CA ILE A 598 -25.90 -28.85 -55.31
C ILE A 598 -25.53 -28.76 -56.80
N MET A 599 -24.59 -27.89 -57.18
CA MET A 599 -24.10 -27.79 -58.56
C MET A 599 -23.38 -29.05 -59.02
N THR A 600 -22.53 -29.62 -58.15
CA THR A 600 -21.80 -30.86 -58.44
C THR A 600 -22.76 -32.04 -58.58
N TRP A 601 -23.78 -32.10 -57.72
CA TRP A 601 -24.84 -33.09 -57.77
C TRP A 601 -25.62 -33.05 -59.10
N VAL A 602 -26.06 -31.87 -59.53
CA VAL A 602 -26.78 -31.72 -60.81
C VAL A 602 -25.91 -32.09 -62.00
N ALA A 603 -24.62 -31.73 -61.99
CA ALA A 603 -23.68 -32.15 -63.03
C ALA A 603 -23.52 -33.67 -63.09
N ARG A 604 -23.50 -34.37 -61.94
CA ARG A 604 -23.39 -35.83 -61.86
C ARG A 604 -24.63 -36.55 -62.35
N VAL A 605 -25.83 -36.04 -62.06
CA VAL A 605 -27.10 -36.71 -62.40
C VAL A 605 -27.63 -36.34 -63.78
N LYS A 606 -27.09 -35.29 -64.42
CA LYS A 606 -27.55 -34.74 -65.71
C LYS A 606 -27.81 -35.79 -66.79
N ASP A 607 -26.90 -36.76 -66.95
CA ASP A 607 -26.99 -37.78 -68.01
C ASP A 607 -27.82 -39.01 -67.60
N ARG A 608 -28.34 -39.03 -66.37
CA ARG A 608 -29.15 -40.11 -65.78
C ARG A 608 -30.54 -39.65 -65.35
N LEU A 609 -30.95 -38.44 -65.75
CA LEU A 609 -32.27 -37.90 -65.45
C LEU A 609 -33.38 -38.73 -66.15
N PRO A 610 -34.58 -38.84 -65.55
CA PRO A 610 -35.73 -39.51 -66.18
C PRO A 610 -36.08 -38.95 -67.57
N ARG A 611 -36.58 -39.81 -68.46
CA ARG A 611 -36.94 -39.45 -69.86
C ARG A 611 -38.07 -38.41 -69.89
N GLY A 612 -37.70 -37.14 -70.03
CA GLY A 612 -38.67 -36.03 -70.06
C GLY A 612 -38.25 -34.83 -69.22
N MET A 613 -37.25 -34.99 -68.34
CA MET A 613 -36.69 -33.87 -67.57
C MET A 613 -35.61 -33.13 -68.36
N ASP A 614 -35.82 -31.82 -68.58
CA ASP A 614 -34.79 -30.95 -69.18
C ASP A 614 -33.71 -30.60 -68.15
N ALA A 615 -32.48 -31.08 -68.39
CA ALA A 615 -31.31 -30.76 -67.60
C ALA A 615 -31.04 -29.25 -67.47
N ASN A 616 -31.36 -28.46 -68.50
CA ASN A 616 -31.18 -27.01 -68.47
C ASN A 616 -32.23 -26.32 -67.60
N ALA A 617 -33.44 -26.87 -67.53
CA ALA A 617 -34.48 -26.41 -66.60
C ALA A 617 -34.08 -26.67 -65.15
N LEU A 618 -33.56 -27.85 -64.82
CA LEU A 618 -33.06 -28.15 -63.47
C LEU A 618 -31.89 -27.23 -63.08
N ALA A 619 -30.95 -26.98 -64.00
CA ALA A 619 -29.84 -26.05 -63.76
C ALA A 619 -30.30 -24.59 -63.54
N ARG A 620 -31.41 -24.16 -64.17
CA ARG A 620 -32.03 -22.85 -63.90
C ARG A 620 -32.62 -22.77 -62.49
N VAL A 621 -33.37 -23.78 -62.06
CA VAL A 621 -33.93 -23.87 -60.70
C VAL A 621 -32.83 -23.84 -59.64
N VAL A 622 -31.72 -24.54 -59.87
CA VAL A 622 -30.57 -24.54 -58.95
C VAL A 622 -29.93 -23.15 -58.83
N ARG A 623 -29.74 -22.42 -59.93
CA ARG A 623 -29.18 -21.05 -59.89
C ARG A 623 -30.07 -20.09 -59.08
N LEU A 624 -31.39 -20.17 -59.26
CA LEU A 624 -32.35 -19.36 -58.51
C LEU A 624 -32.37 -19.77 -57.01
N HIS A 625 -32.18 -21.05 -56.69
CA HIS A 625 -32.01 -21.51 -55.31
C HIS A 625 -30.76 -20.94 -54.64
N TYR A 626 -29.62 -20.92 -55.34
CA TYR A 626 -28.39 -20.34 -54.81
C TYR A 626 -28.55 -18.84 -54.53
N ARG A 627 -29.20 -18.10 -55.42
CA ARG A 627 -29.51 -16.68 -55.17
C ARG A 627 -30.45 -16.51 -53.97
N LEU A 628 -31.52 -17.30 -53.87
CA LEU A 628 -32.42 -17.26 -52.71
C LEU A 628 -31.72 -17.51 -51.36
N ARG A 629 -30.67 -18.35 -51.36
CA ARG A 629 -29.99 -18.77 -50.13
C ARG A 629 -28.78 -17.90 -49.75
N PHE A 630 -28.07 -17.35 -50.73
CA PHE A 630 -26.77 -16.72 -50.53
C PHE A 630 -26.68 -15.27 -51.02
N ASP A 631 -27.70 -14.74 -51.70
CA ASP A 631 -27.77 -13.32 -52.05
C ASP A 631 -28.34 -12.51 -50.85
N PRO A 632 -27.60 -11.54 -50.30
CA PRO A 632 -28.08 -10.71 -49.19
C PRO A 632 -29.35 -9.90 -49.52
N ALA A 633 -29.60 -9.64 -50.81
CA ALA A 633 -30.81 -8.97 -51.28
C ALA A 633 -32.02 -9.91 -51.42
N GLY A 634 -31.82 -11.22 -51.26
CA GLY A 634 -32.84 -12.24 -51.48
C GLY A 634 -33.24 -12.39 -52.96
N LEU A 635 -34.34 -13.09 -53.21
CA LEU A 635 -34.87 -13.30 -54.55
C LEU A 635 -36.13 -12.44 -54.77
N PRO A 636 -36.19 -11.57 -55.79
CA PRO A 636 -37.38 -10.76 -56.10
C PRO A 636 -38.62 -11.64 -56.34
N ALA A 637 -39.82 -11.10 -56.06
CA ALA A 637 -41.09 -11.81 -56.25
C ALA A 637 -41.25 -12.54 -57.61
N PRO A 638 -40.97 -11.91 -58.78
CA PRO A 638 -41.10 -12.61 -60.08
C PRO A 638 -40.13 -13.79 -60.22
N GLU A 639 -38.90 -13.68 -59.70
CA GLU A 639 -37.91 -14.75 -59.74
C GLU A 639 -38.22 -15.88 -58.72
N ARG A 640 -38.87 -15.58 -57.59
CA ARG A 640 -39.36 -16.59 -56.63
C ARG A 640 -40.51 -17.40 -57.23
N ASP A 641 -41.38 -16.76 -58.00
CA ASP A 641 -42.44 -17.44 -58.74
C ASP A 641 -41.89 -18.26 -59.92
N GLU A 642 -40.82 -17.78 -60.58
CA GLU A 642 -40.06 -18.56 -61.56
C GLU A 642 -39.43 -19.82 -60.93
N LEU A 643 -38.80 -19.69 -59.74
CA LEU A 643 -38.27 -20.84 -59.00
C LEU A 643 -39.37 -21.87 -58.69
N ARG A 644 -40.54 -21.40 -58.24
CA ARG A 644 -41.68 -22.27 -57.89
C ARG A 644 -42.27 -22.98 -59.11
N SER A 645 -42.51 -22.24 -60.18
CA SER A 645 -43.08 -22.77 -61.42
C SER A 645 -42.11 -23.73 -62.11
N GLY A 646 -40.82 -23.37 -62.18
CA GLY A 646 -39.76 -24.24 -62.69
C GLY A 646 -39.59 -25.53 -61.88
N ALA A 647 -39.64 -25.45 -60.54
CA ALA A 647 -39.58 -26.63 -59.70
C ALA A 647 -40.81 -27.54 -59.86
N ARG A 648 -42.01 -26.96 -59.98
CA ARG A 648 -43.25 -27.71 -60.26
C ARG A 648 -43.22 -28.38 -61.62
N ALA A 649 -42.72 -27.70 -62.66
CA ALA A 649 -42.56 -28.29 -63.99
C ALA A 649 -41.60 -29.48 -63.97
N CYS A 650 -40.46 -29.36 -63.27
CA CYS A 650 -39.52 -30.48 -63.09
C CYS A 650 -40.17 -31.67 -62.37
N LEU A 651 -40.94 -31.41 -61.30
CA LEU A 651 -41.65 -32.47 -60.57
C LEU A 651 -42.79 -33.12 -61.38
N ALA A 652 -43.47 -32.36 -62.23
CA ALA A 652 -44.50 -32.89 -63.13
C ALA A 652 -43.89 -33.83 -64.19
N GLN A 653 -42.77 -33.42 -64.79
CA GLN A 653 -42.02 -34.24 -65.74
C GLN A 653 -41.55 -35.58 -65.14
N MET A 654 -41.29 -35.63 -63.82
CA MET A 654 -40.95 -36.88 -63.11
C MET A 654 -42.14 -37.81 -62.85
N ARG A 655 -43.38 -37.30 -62.87
CA ARG A 655 -44.59 -38.12 -62.62
C ARG A 655 -45.13 -38.75 -63.89
N ASP A 656 -44.83 -38.15 -65.05
CA ASP A 656 -45.26 -38.62 -66.36
C ASP A 656 -44.18 -39.50 -67.05
N SER A 657 -43.07 -39.81 -66.36
CA SER A 657 -41.98 -40.70 -66.76
C SER A 657 -41.99 -41.99 -65.95
#